data_AF-D2VFD5-F1
#
_entry.id   AF-D2VFD5-F1
#
_cell.length_a   1.000
_cell.length_b   1.000
_cell.length_c   1.000
_cell.angle_alpha   90.00
_cell.angle_beta   90.00
_cell.angle_gamma   90.00
#
_symmetry.space_group_name_H-M   'P 1'
#
loop_
_entity.id
_entity.type
_entity.pdbx_description
1 polymer ?
#
loop_
_entity_poly.entity_id
_entity_poly.type
_entity_poly.pdbx_seq_one_letter_code
_entity_poly.pdbx_strand_id
1 'polypeptide(L)'
;MGAVMAKPQLYAVEPNVDFDSGSNTPYSLALKDKFPEVIQQLNKYLVEIGHFHKIVEKTKKMYKNMANEYHQISLIKVQSRIDEDYGVFDKLAASLGNLGEEYKKTDNDFHMVNVDLTQLKKDLLKHIKTAKKEEALCHARLKKCIKKLDGVKNKAFKHKILLQDSTTELQSNPSLTEDETRQLENTIKDCERQLVKIEQENNQAIKEYYTEKETFDMYLGNILSHLEYIDRKRFTAMRLLVKRYSGIQKKIAEIMYNEAHAMDQRINSLREDKEFSAFISECRYGEILDNSQKNDNIRKALESFATLRVISKQVINAINAGVPFNDADFPPNAKSILGPNQKSYPECTFMRAPEMLGPKFALFHDGIEPDDIKQGSLGDCYFLSALSCIAREPILIERLFSTKIMNPVGIYELNLCIGGEFRKVIIDDYFPVRNGTRTPLFAYNKSPELWVIALEKAYSKVCGYYLNIEGGNPIEAFELLTGYPSHNIFVKNQKNKDQLWKQLIDAVKKNNFICCSTIDDDNGCNKMGLVANHAYAFLACKEVRNLKLVYIRNPWGKGEWTGAWSDRDPNWTVEMKREAGYSDADDGRFFMSFNDFLSWFDTISLCRYEPSYFRSDISVPMQSFPVQDSSSYPVICVDIGENQHDAYFGLHQLGKRFRKDIGQAKPTFFSFIVVQNDVVVATGSESKVIKCNNSTYTDELVLRAGKCYLVPFVQTDGRNPDKIVMTGHLVGKFSLKLSQSSISIRGVSKTYKQLKGFIK
;
A
#
# COMPACT_ATOMS: atom_id res chain seq x y z
N MET A 1 51.61 1.78 63.49
CA MET A 1 50.45 0.91 63.18
C MET A 1 49.31 1.84 62.79
N GLY A 2 49.18 2.24 61.52
CA GLY A 2 48.49 1.52 60.44
C GLY A 2 47.23 2.34 60.10
N ALA A 3 47.23 3.15 59.02
CA ALA A 3 46.66 2.82 57.71
C ALA A 3 45.12 2.60 57.75
N VAL A 4 44.25 3.01 56.83
CA VAL A 4 44.27 3.67 55.51
C VAL A 4 42.77 3.85 55.11
N MET A 5 42.45 4.98 54.46
CA MET A 5 41.39 5.25 53.44
C MET A 5 39.99 4.56 53.44
N ALA A 6 38.92 5.35 53.23
CA ALA A 6 38.29 5.52 51.89
C ALA A 6 37.08 6.52 51.87
N LYS A 7 37.30 7.68 51.24
CA LYS A 7 36.52 8.43 50.20
C LYS A 7 34.98 8.68 50.25
N PRO A 8 34.49 9.72 49.52
CA PRO A 8 33.35 10.58 49.87
C PRO A 8 32.06 10.33 49.07
N GLN A 9 30.91 10.82 49.56
CA GLN A 9 29.67 10.97 48.78
C GLN A 9 29.24 12.44 48.67
N LEU A 10 29.13 12.86 47.41
CA LEU A 10 28.34 14.01 46.94
C LEU A 10 26.85 13.65 46.88
N TYR A 11 26.00 14.67 47.09
CA TYR A 11 24.68 14.97 46.51
C TYR A 11 23.51 15.22 47.48
N ALA A 12 22.70 16.20 47.06
CA ALA A 12 21.35 16.59 47.47
C ALA A 12 21.18 17.66 48.56
N VAL A 13 21.02 18.92 48.13
CA VAL A 13 20.01 19.83 48.69
C VAL A 13 19.39 20.62 47.52
N GLU A 14 18.12 20.33 47.21
CA GLU A 14 17.22 21.16 46.39
C GLU A 14 16.86 22.45 47.14
N PRO A 15 16.45 23.51 46.41
CA PRO A 15 15.35 24.32 46.92
C PRO A 15 14.25 24.53 45.88
N ASN A 16 13.02 24.18 46.30
CA ASN A 16 11.76 24.62 45.71
C ASN A 16 11.73 26.16 45.57
N VAL A 17 11.39 26.66 44.38
CA VAL A 17 10.86 28.02 44.19
C VAL A 17 9.77 27.98 43.11
N ASP A 18 8.56 28.33 43.52
CA ASP A 18 7.41 28.65 42.67
C ASP A 18 7.66 29.94 41.89
N PHE A 19 7.40 29.94 40.57
CA PHE A 19 7.20 31.15 39.77
C PHE A 19 6.13 30.91 38.70
N ASP A 20 4.93 31.43 38.98
CA ASP A 20 3.93 31.73 37.97
C ASP A 20 4.12 33.18 37.47
N SER A 21 3.68 33.44 36.24
CA SER A 21 3.75 34.68 35.44
C SER A 21 5.03 34.96 34.62
N GLY A 22 5.09 34.37 33.40
CA GLY A 22 6.04 34.84 32.37
C GLY A 22 6.39 33.91 31.21
N SER A 23 5.46 33.09 30.73
CA SER A 23 5.49 32.32 29.46
C SER A 23 6.66 31.36 29.18
N ASN A 24 7.05 30.52 30.14
CA ASN A 24 7.67 29.22 29.84
C ASN A 24 6.64 28.11 30.03
N THR A 25 5.89 27.79 28.97
CA THR A 25 5.01 26.61 28.99
C THR A 25 5.86 25.34 29.17
N PRO A 26 5.43 24.31 29.92
CA PRO A 26 6.12 23.01 30.00
C PRO A 26 6.42 22.38 28.63
N TYR A 27 5.65 22.79 27.61
CA TYR A 27 5.80 22.40 26.21
C TYR A 27 7.03 23.00 25.50
N SER A 28 7.46 24.23 25.85
CA SER A 28 8.64 24.87 25.24
C SER A 28 9.95 24.24 25.74
N LEU A 29 9.97 23.79 27.00
CA LEU A 29 11.04 22.97 27.56
C LEU A 29 11.12 21.59 26.90
N ALA A 30 9.98 20.93 26.63
CA ALA A 30 9.94 19.66 25.92
C ALA A 30 10.33 19.78 24.43
N LEU A 31 10.11 20.94 23.81
CA LEU A 31 10.52 21.26 22.43
C LEU A 31 12.02 21.57 22.30
N LYS A 32 12.67 22.01 23.40
CA LYS A 32 14.10 22.30 23.45
C LYS A 32 14.96 21.08 23.10
N ASP A 33 14.61 19.92 23.66
CA ASP A 33 15.32 18.65 23.40
C ASP A 33 14.97 18.05 22.03
N LYS A 34 13.83 18.44 21.46
CA LYS A 34 13.33 18.01 20.15
C LYS A 34 13.65 18.97 19.02
N PHE A 35 14.44 20.01 19.26
CA PHE A 35 14.74 21.06 18.28
C PHE A 35 15.24 20.54 16.92
N PRO A 36 16.16 19.55 16.86
CA PRO A 36 16.56 18.93 15.58
C PRO A 36 15.41 18.20 14.88
N GLU A 37 14.51 17.57 15.64
CA GLU A 37 13.34 16.84 15.15
C GLU A 37 12.30 17.81 14.58
N VAL A 38 12.10 18.97 15.22
CA VAL A 38 11.22 20.04 14.73
C VAL A 38 11.74 20.60 13.40
N ILE A 39 13.04 20.83 13.27
CA ILE A 39 13.66 21.26 11.99
C ILE A 39 13.54 20.15 10.94
N GLN A 40 13.72 18.88 11.31
CA GLN A 40 13.55 17.75 10.42
C GLN A 40 12.10 17.60 9.94
N GLN A 41 11.14 17.83 10.83
CA GLN A 41 9.71 17.81 10.57
C GLN A 41 9.29 18.99 9.67
N LEU A 42 9.84 20.19 9.88
CA LEU A 42 9.65 21.34 8.98
C LEU A 42 10.25 21.09 7.58
N ASN A 43 11.38 20.38 7.48
CA ASN A 43 11.92 19.95 6.18
C ASN A 43 11.05 18.88 5.51
N LYS A 44 10.47 17.95 6.27
CA LYS A 44 9.47 16.99 5.77
C LYS A 44 8.23 17.72 5.24
N TYR A 45 7.78 18.77 5.92
CA TYR A 45 6.67 19.60 5.47
C TYR A 45 6.96 20.41 4.19
N LEU A 46 8.22 20.80 3.95
CA LEU A 46 8.64 21.36 2.65
C LEU A 46 8.52 20.35 1.51
N VAL A 47 8.78 19.07 1.79
CA VAL A 47 8.61 17.97 0.84
C VAL A 47 7.12 17.75 0.52
N GLU A 48 6.25 17.79 1.53
CA GLU A 48 4.79 17.68 1.38
C GLU A 48 4.20 18.81 0.52
N ILE A 49 4.63 20.06 0.73
CA ILE A 49 4.24 21.20 -0.14
C ILE A 49 4.74 20.97 -1.57
N GLY A 50 5.95 20.41 -1.75
CA GLY A 50 6.48 20.02 -3.05
C GLY A 50 5.68 18.91 -3.73
N HIS A 51 5.15 17.95 -2.98
CA HIS A 51 4.27 16.90 -3.50
C HIS A 51 2.91 17.47 -3.91
N PHE A 52 2.31 18.33 -3.08
CA PHE A 52 1.05 18.98 -3.41
C PHE A 52 1.15 19.83 -4.68
N HIS A 53 2.23 20.59 -4.84
CA HIS A 53 2.54 21.33 -6.07
C HIS A 53 2.64 20.41 -7.31
N LYS A 54 3.35 19.28 -7.20
CA LYS A 54 3.45 18.30 -8.29
C LYS A 54 2.09 17.71 -8.69
N ILE A 55 1.20 17.47 -7.71
CA ILE A 55 -0.16 16.99 -7.96
C ILE A 55 -0.93 18.05 -8.75
N VAL A 56 -0.92 19.31 -8.30
CA VAL A 56 -1.58 20.44 -8.99
C VAL A 56 -1.08 20.58 -10.43
N GLU A 57 0.24 20.54 -10.67
CA GLU A 57 0.83 20.64 -12.00
C GLU A 57 0.48 19.46 -12.91
N LYS A 58 0.48 18.23 -12.38
CA LYS A 58 0.09 17.03 -13.14
C LYS A 58 -1.38 17.11 -13.56
N THR A 59 -2.25 17.54 -12.65
CA THR A 59 -3.67 17.77 -12.92
C THR A 59 -3.86 18.85 -13.99
N LYS A 60 -3.19 20.00 -13.84
CA LYS A 60 -3.22 21.09 -14.84
C LYS A 60 -2.78 20.63 -16.22
N LYS A 61 -1.67 19.90 -16.32
CA LYS A 61 -1.13 19.38 -17.59
C LYS A 61 -2.10 18.40 -18.24
N MET A 62 -2.67 17.49 -17.46
CA MET A 62 -3.65 16.51 -17.95
C MET A 62 -4.86 17.20 -18.59
N TYR A 63 -5.46 18.17 -17.91
CA TYR A 63 -6.62 18.85 -18.43
C TYR A 63 -6.31 19.84 -19.56
N LYS A 64 -5.11 20.46 -19.57
CA LYS A 64 -4.65 21.28 -20.69
C LYS A 64 -4.45 20.45 -21.97
N ASN A 65 -3.91 19.25 -21.83
CA ASN A 65 -3.79 18.32 -22.95
C ASN A 65 -5.16 17.92 -23.48
N MET A 66 -6.10 17.61 -22.59
CA MET A 66 -7.49 17.30 -22.95
C MET A 66 -8.14 18.45 -23.71
N ALA A 67 -8.07 19.68 -23.19
CA ALA A 67 -8.62 20.88 -23.86
C ALA A 67 -7.99 21.11 -25.25
N ASN A 68 -6.68 20.92 -25.38
CA ASN A 68 -5.97 21.08 -26.66
C ASN A 68 -6.37 19.99 -27.66
N GLU A 69 -6.47 18.73 -27.24
CA GLU A 69 -6.92 17.61 -28.10
C GLU A 69 -8.33 17.85 -28.63
N TYR A 70 -9.25 18.32 -27.79
CA TYR A 70 -10.61 18.67 -28.20
C TYR A 70 -10.66 19.89 -29.13
N HIS A 71 -9.84 20.91 -28.89
CA HIS A 71 -9.75 22.07 -29.77
C HIS A 71 -9.23 21.68 -31.17
N GLN A 72 -8.25 20.78 -31.25
CA GLN A 72 -7.74 20.26 -32.53
C GLN A 72 -8.81 19.46 -33.30
N ILE A 73 -9.63 18.67 -32.60
CA ILE A 73 -10.77 17.96 -33.21
C ILE A 73 -11.80 18.93 -33.78
N SER A 74 -12.00 20.11 -33.16
CA SER A 74 -12.92 21.14 -33.67
C SER A 74 -12.41 21.82 -34.95
N LEU A 75 -11.10 22.02 -35.08
CA LEU A 75 -10.47 22.66 -36.25
C LEU A 75 -10.51 21.78 -37.49
N ILE A 76 -10.33 20.45 -37.32
CA ILE A 76 -10.34 19.47 -38.42
C ILE A 76 -11.71 19.41 -39.13
N LYS A 77 -12.82 19.75 -38.44
CA LYS A 77 -14.17 19.73 -39.01
C LYS A 77 -14.55 20.96 -39.84
N VAL A 78 -13.88 22.11 -39.65
CA VAL A 78 -14.14 23.33 -40.44
C VAL A 78 -13.64 23.18 -41.88
N GLN A 79 -12.73 22.23 -42.15
CA GLN A 79 -12.10 22.06 -43.46
C GLN A 79 -12.87 21.15 -44.43
N SER A 80 -13.85 20.36 -43.98
CA SER A 80 -14.62 19.43 -44.83
C SER A 80 -16.01 19.98 -45.13
N ARG A 81 -16.16 20.69 -46.26
CA ARG A 81 -17.45 21.08 -46.85
C ARG A 81 -18.20 19.85 -47.35
N ILE A 82 -19.19 19.36 -46.60
CA ILE A 82 -20.31 18.59 -47.13
C ILE A 82 -21.55 19.03 -46.34
N ASP A 83 -22.38 19.84 -46.99
CA ASP A 83 -23.57 20.50 -46.43
C ASP A 83 -24.78 19.55 -46.45
N GLU A 84 -25.46 19.46 -45.28
CA GLU A 84 -26.92 19.57 -45.07
C GLU A 84 -27.37 18.93 -43.72
N ASP A 85 -26.59 18.04 -43.11
CA ASP A 85 -26.89 17.44 -41.77
C ASP A 85 -26.10 18.04 -40.58
N TYR A 86 -25.35 19.12 -40.78
CA TYR A 86 -24.30 19.58 -39.85
C TYR A 86 -24.72 20.55 -38.73
N GLY A 87 -25.99 20.99 -38.66
CA GLY A 87 -26.45 21.97 -37.67
C GLY A 87 -26.26 21.54 -36.21
N VAL A 88 -26.11 20.24 -35.97
CA VAL A 88 -25.88 19.67 -34.64
C VAL A 88 -24.40 19.73 -34.26
N PHE A 89 -23.49 19.51 -35.21
CA PHE A 89 -22.05 19.56 -34.98
C PHE A 89 -21.55 20.99 -34.80
N ASP A 90 -22.12 21.98 -35.48
CA ASP A 90 -21.81 23.39 -35.24
C ASP A 90 -22.28 23.86 -33.86
N LYS A 91 -23.47 23.42 -33.43
CA LYS A 91 -23.98 23.67 -32.07
C LYS A 91 -23.17 22.94 -31.00
N LEU A 92 -22.64 21.75 -31.32
CA LEU A 92 -21.72 21.00 -30.47
C LEU A 92 -20.36 21.71 -30.37
N ALA A 93 -19.84 22.22 -31.48
CA ALA A 93 -18.60 22.99 -31.54
C ALA A 93 -18.72 24.31 -30.77
N ALA A 94 -19.87 25.01 -30.87
CA ALA A 94 -20.16 26.20 -30.07
C ALA A 94 -20.25 25.90 -28.57
N SER A 95 -20.89 24.79 -28.18
CA SER A 95 -20.98 24.38 -26.76
C SER A 95 -19.60 24.00 -26.19
N LEU A 96 -18.77 23.33 -26.99
CA LEU A 96 -17.37 23.02 -26.65
C LEU A 96 -16.46 24.27 -26.63
N GLY A 97 -16.74 25.27 -27.45
CA GLY A 97 -16.10 26.58 -27.40
C GLY A 97 -16.34 27.27 -26.06
N ASN A 98 -17.59 27.28 -25.59
CA ASN A 98 -17.97 27.81 -24.28
C ASN A 98 -17.29 27.04 -23.13
N LEU A 99 -17.22 25.72 -23.21
CA LEU A 99 -16.48 24.87 -22.26
C LEU A 99 -14.97 25.20 -22.23
N GLY A 100 -14.38 25.53 -23.39
CA GLY A 100 -12.99 25.97 -23.50
C GLY A 100 -12.73 27.31 -22.78
N GLU A 101 -13.69 28.23 -22.80
CA GLU A 101 -13.60 29.51 -22.07
C GLU A 101 -13.78 29.33 -20.55
N GLU A 102 -14.72 28.49 -20.12
CA GLU A 102 -14.92 28.15 -18.71
C GLU A 102 -13.72 27.40 -18.11
N TYR A 103 -13.10 26.53 -18.91
CA TYR A 103 -11.86 25.86 -18.54
C TYR A 103 -10.68 26.84 -18.38
N LYS A 104 -10.54 27.83 -19.27
CA LYS A 104 -9.53 28.90 -19.13
C LYS A 104 -9.70 29.70 -17.85
N LYS A 105 -10.95 30.00 -17.47
CA LYS A 105 -11.25 30.67 -16.19
C LYS A 105 -10.81 29.82 -14.99
N THR A 106 -11.01 28.50 -15.07
CA THR A 106 -10.62 27.56 -14.02
C THR A 106 -9.10 27.31 -13.98
N ASP A 107 -8.41 27.34 -15.12
CA ASP A 107 -6.93 27.29 -15.19
C ASP A 107 -6.28 28.50 -14.52
N ASN A 108 -6.89 29.68 -14.66
CA ASN A 108 -6.46 30.88 -13.94
C ASN A 108 -6.60 30.71 -12.42
N ASP A 109 -7.71 30.14 -11.94
CA ASP A 109 -7.91 29.86 -10.51
C ASP A 109 -6.87 28.86 -9.96
N PHE A 110 -6.53 27.83 -10.73
CA PHE A 110 -5.44 26.91 -10.35
C PHE A 110 -4.07 27.58 -10.37
N HIS A 111 -3.82 28.45 -11.35
CA HIS A 111 -2.58 29.22 -11.41
C HIS A 111 -2.43 30.09 -10.16
N MET A 112 -3.51 30.71 -9.68
CA MET A 112 -3.53 31.47 -8.43
C MET A 112 -3.20 30.60 -7.21
N VAL A 113 -3.77 29.39 -7.10
CA VAL A 113 -3.43 28.43 -6.02
C VAL A 113 -1.94 28.08 -6.07
N ASN A 114 -1.37 27.93 -7.26
CA ASN A 114 0.05 27.60 -7.43
C ASN A 114 0.98 28.75 -7.02
N VAL A 115 0.62 29.98 -7.36
CA VAL A 115 1.31 31.20 -6.94
C VAL A 115 1.28 31.32 -5.42
N ASP A 116 0.12 31.13 -4.79
CA ASP A 116 -0.05 31.18 -3.34
C ASP A 116 0.83 30.14 -2.60
N LEU A 117 0.86 28.89 -3.09
CA LEU A 117 1.71 27.83 -2.53
C LEU A 117 3.21 28.12 -2.67
N THR A 118 3.60 28.67 -3.82
CA THR A 118 5.00 29.02 -4.11
C THR A 118 5.47 30.15 -3.20
N GLN A 119 4.62 31.15 -2.97
CA GLN A 119 4.91 32.25 -2.07
C GLN A 119 5.02 31.77 -0.63
N LEU A 120 4.10 30.91 -0.16
CA LEU A 120 4.15 30.30 1.16
C LEU A 120 5.45 29.51 1.40
N LYS A 121 5.91 28.76 0.40
CA LYS A 121 7.19 28.02 0.45
C LYS A 121 8.38 28.98 0.59
N LYS A 122 8.41 30.07 -0.18
CA LYS A 122 9.49 31.08 -0.12
C LYS A 122 9.55 31.76 1.24
N ASP A 123 8.39 32.14 1.78
CA ASP A 123 8.31 32.81 3.08
C ASP A 123 8.78 31.86 4.21
N LEU A 124 8.33 30.60 4.20
CA LEU A 124 8.77 29.60 5.16
C LEU A 124 10.29 29.37 5.13
N LEU A 125 10.89 29.29 3.94
CA LEU A 125 12.35 29.13 3.78
C LEU A 125 13.13 30.35 4.28
N LYS A 126 12.62 31.57 4.06
CA LYS A 126 13.23 32.80 4.55
C LYS A 126 13.28 32.81 6.08
N HIS A 127 12.18 32.44 6.74
CA HIS A 127 12.10 32.40 8.19
C HIS A 127 12.96 31.29 8.82
N ILE A 128 13.00 30.09 8.23
CA ILE A 128 13.89 29.00 8.67
C ILE A 128 15.36 29.43 8.61
N LYS A 129 15.75 30.16 7.56
CA LYS A 129 17.13 30.67 7.40
C LYS A 129 17.49 31.69 8.50
N THR A 130 16.57 32.57 8.85
CA THR A 130 16.77 33.54 9.95
C THR A 130 16.93 32.82 11.29
N ALA A 131 16.05 31.86 11.60
CA ALA A 131 16.11 31.08 12.84
C ALA A 131 17.44 30.32 12.99
N LYS A 132 17.92 29.65 11.93
CA LYS A 132 19.21 28.94 11.94
C LYS A 132 20.41 29.87 12.15
N LYS A 133 20.34 31.11 11.65
CA LYS A 133 21.41 32.10 11.81
C LYS A 133 21.51 32.56 13.27
N GLU A 134 20.37 32.77 13.92
CA GLU A 134 20.31 33.17 15.33
C GLU A 134 20.78 32.03 16.26
N GLU A 135 20.36 30.80 15.99
CA GLU A 135 20.81 29.60 16.70
C GLU A 135 22.34 29.43 16.66
N ALA A 136 22.93 29.53 15.46
CA ALA A 136 24.37 29.38 15.27
C ALA A 136 25.17 30.46 16.04
N LEU A 137 24.66 31.70 16.07
CA LEU A 137 25.28 32.79 16.81
C LEU A 137 25.27 32.51 18.33
N CYS A 138 24.16 32.00 18.86
CA CYS A 138 24.00 31.69 20.27
C CYS A 138 24.90 30.50 20.69
N HIS A 139 24.98 29.45 19.87
CA HIS A 139 25.91 28.33 20.07
C HIS A 139 27.39 28.77 20.08
N ALA A 140 27.77 29.69 19.20
CA ALA A 140 29.15 30.19 19.13
C ALA A 140 29.57 30.91 20.41
N ARG A 141 28.65 31.67 21.05
CA ARG A 141 28.90 32.37 22.31
C ARG A 141 29.10 31.39 23.47
N LEU A 142 28.21 30.41 23.62
CA LEU A 142 28.35 29.35 24.64
C LEU A 142 29.66 28.56 24.49
N LYS A 143 30.03 28.20 23.25
CA LYS A 143 31.28 27.49 22.97
C LYS A 143 32.52 28.28 23.41
N LYS A 144 32.49 29.62 23.31
CA LYS A 144 33.56 30.50 23.79
C LYS A 144 33.66 30.46 25.32
N CYS A 145 32.54 30.47 26.03
CA CYS A 145 32.50 30.37 27.50
C CYS A 145 33.02 29.01 27.99
N ILE A 146 32.62 27.91 27.34
CA ILE A 146 33.11 26.56 27.65
C ILE A 146 34.63 26.48 27.47
N LYS A 147 35.17 27.00 26.36
CA LYS A 147 36.62 27.02 26.12
C LYS A 147 37.39 27.82 27.20
N LYS A 148 36.80 28.91 27.70
CA LYS A 148 37.37 29.69 28.81
C LYS A 148 37.39 28.88 30.10
N LEU A 149 36.28 28.21 30.43
CA LEU A 149 36.18 27.31 31.59
C LEU A 149 37.19 26.17 31.53
N ASP A 150 37.34 25.51 30.38
CA ASP A 150 38.32 24.43 30.21
C ASP A 150 39.75 24.93 30.35
N GLY A 151 40.05 26.13 29.84
CA GLY A 151 41.34 26.79 30.02
C GLY A 151 41.68 27.04 31.50
N VAL A 152 40.72 27.52 32.28
CA VAL A 152 40.89 27.75 33.72
C VAL A 152 41.04 26.44 34.48
N LYS A 153 40.23 25.41 34.17
CA LYS A 153 40.38 24.06 34.75
C LYS A 153 41.75 23.45 34.48
N ASN A 154 42.27 23.60 33.25
CA ASN A 154 43.59 23.10 32.87
C ASN A 154 44.71 23.84 33.61
N LYS A 155 44.60 25.16 33.80
CA LYS A 155 45.54 25.94 34.64
C LYS A 155 45.52 25.45 36.09
N ALA A 156 44.33 25.24 36.66
CA ALA A 156 44.16 24.73 38.02
C ALA A 156 44.77 23.34 38.19
N PHE A 157 44.55 22.45 37.22
CA PHE A 157 45.08 21.10 37.21
C PHE A 157 46.61 21.08 37.24
N LYS A 158 47.27 21.90 36.40
CA LYS A 158 48.74 22.02 36.37
C LYS A 158 49.31 22.48 37.71
N HIS A 159 48.72 23.49 38.33
CA HIS A 159 49.21 24.01 39.62
C HIS A 159 48.90 23.07 40.78
N LYS A 160 47.81 22.30 40.72
CA LYS A 160 47.51 21.25 41.72
C LYS A 160 48.51 20.10 41.66
N ILE A 161 48.89 19.66 40.46
CA ILE A 161 49.95 18.65 40.28
C ILE A 161 51.27 19.18 40.83
N LEU A 162 51.68 20.38 40.40
CA LEU A 162 52.95 20.97 40.85
C LEU A 162 52.99 21.15 42.37
N LEU A 163 51.90 21.61 42.97
CA LEU A 163 51.76 21.71 44.42
C LEU A 163 51.90 20.34 45.10
N GLN A 164 51.24 19.32 44.56
CA GLN A 164 51.27 17.97 45.12
C GLN A 164 52.65 17.33 45.01
N ASP A 165 53.31 17.47 43.85
CA ASP A 165 54.66 16.95 43.61
C ASP A 165 55.68 17.65 44.52
N SER A 166 55.67 18.98 44.57
CA SER A 166 56.54 19.77 45.44
C SER A 166 56.30 19.50 46.94
N THR A 167 55.05 19.31 47.36
CA THR A 167 54.73 18.96 48.77
C THR A 167 55.21 17.56 49.11
N THR A 168 55.08 16.61 48.18
CA THR A 168 55.53 15.24 48.36
C THR A 168 57.05 15.19 48.47
N GLU A 169 57.76 15.89 47.60
CA GLU A 169 59.22 15.94 47.59
C GLU A 169 59.79 16.57 48.87
N LEU A 170 59.16 17.65 49.36
CA LEU A 170 59.51 18.27 50.64
C LEU A 170 59.30 17.34 51.85
N GLN A 171 58.27 16.49 51.82
CA GLN A 171 57.94 15.59 52.93
C GLN A 171 58.73 14.27 52.93
N SER A 172 59.21 13.83 51.77
CA SER A 172 59.72 12.47 51.59
C SER A 172 61.19 12.37 51.24
N ASN A 173 61.88 13.48 50.93
CA ASN A 173 63.31 13.48 50.62
C ASN A 173 64.15 14.02 51.80
N PRO A 174 64.76 13.15 52.62
CA PRO A 174 65.56 13.54 53.79
C PRO A 174 66.95 14.11 53.45
N SER A 175 67.30 14.21 52.16
CA SER A 175 68.61 14.62 51.65
C SER A 175 68.64 16.07 51.14
N LEU A 176 67.53 16.81 51.26
CA LEU A 176 67.41 18.18 50.78
C LEU A 176 68.32 19.13 51.58
N THR A 177 69.01 20.02 50.88
CA THR A 177 69.75 21.12 51.50
C THR A 177 68.81 22.22 52.01
N GLU A 178 69.29 23.10 52.90
CA GLU A 178 68.49 24.24 53.39
C GLU A 178 68.00 25.15 52.26
N ASP A 179 68.83 25.38 51.23
CA ASP A 179 68.46 26.22 50.09
C ASP A 179 67.40 25.56 49.19
N GLU A 180 67.50 24.24 48.95
CA GLU A 180 66.50 23.48 48.19
C GLU A 180 65.16 23.42 48.93
N THR A 181 65.19 23.21 50.25
CA THR A 181 64.02 23.24 51.14
C THR A 181 63.31 24.59 51.03
N ARG A 182 64.07 25.69 51.10
CA ARG A 182 63.55 27.06 50.99
C ARG A 182 62.98 27.36 49.60
N GLN A 183 63.58 26.83 48.54
CA GLN A 183 63.05 26.94 47.17
C GLN A 183 61.71 26.19 47.00
N LEU A 184 61.61 24.97 47.52
CA LEU A 184 60.39 24.17 47.51
C LEU A 184 59.26 24.84 48.29
N GLU A 185 59.53 25.35 49.50
CA GLU A 185 58.55 26.10 50.30
C GLU A 185 58.05 27.37 49.58
N ASN A 186 58.95 28.10 48.91
CA ASN A 186 58.57 29.26 48.10
C ASN A 186 57.71 28.89 46.89
N THR A 187 58.03 27.75 46.24
CA THR A 187 57.26 27.21 45.11
C THR A 187 55.86 26.77 45.55
N ILE A 188 55.74 26.11 46.70
CA ILE A 188 54.45 25.74 47.31
C ILE A 188 53.61 26.99 47.60
N LYS A 189 54.20 28.00 48.27
CA LYS A 189 53.50 29.27 48.57
C LYS A 189 53.07 30.01 47.30
N ASP A 190 53.88 29.98 46.24
CA ASP A 190 53.49 30.60 44.97
C ASP A 190 52.35 29.81 44.31
N CYS A 191 52.43 28.48 44.25
CA CYS A 191 51.36 27.61 43.76
C CYS A 191 50.03 27.82 44.48
N GLU A 192 50.04 27.92 45.82
CA GLU A 192 48.85 28.22 46.63
C GLU A 192 48.26 29.59 46.28
N ARG A 193 49.10 30.63 46.13
CA ARG A 193 48.66 31.98 45.71
C ARG A 193 48.06 31.97 44.29
N GLN A 194 48.67 31.24 43.36
CA GLN A 194 48.16 31.11 41.99
C GLN A 194 46.84 30.35 41.97
N LEU A 195 46.67 29.29 42.77
CA LEU A 195 45.42 28.55 42.87
C LEU A 195 44.25 29.41 43.37
N VAL A 196 44.49 30.30 44.34
CA VAL A 196 43.47 31.27 44.80
C VAL A 196 43.05 32.23 43.69
N LYS A 197 44.00 32.74 42.88
CA LYS A 197 43.69 33.57 41.71
C LYS A 197 42.92 32.80 40.64
N ILE A 198 43.32 31.56 40.38
CA ILE A 198 42.64 30.67 39.41
C ILE A 198 41.21 30.35 39.87
N GLU A 199 40.98 30.20 41.17
CA GLU A 199 39.64 29.99 41.73
C GLU A 199 38.74 31.21 41.55
N GLN A 200 39.27 32.42 41.73
CA GLN A 200 38.56 33.67 41.39
C GLN A 200 38.25 33.78 39.89
N GLU A 201 39.22 33.47 39.02
CA GLU A 201 39.02 33.38 37.56
C GLU A 201 37.95 32.33 37.19
N ASN A 202 37.92 31.19 37.89
CA ASN A 202 36.96 30.11 37.66
C ASN A 202 35.55 30.54 38.05
N ASN A 203 35.37 31.14 39.23
CA ASN A 203 34.06 31.63 39.68
C ASN A 203 33.50 32.71 38.75
N GLN A 204 34.37 33.61 38.25
CA GLN A 204 33.99 34.61 37.26
C GLN A 204 33.61 33.97 35.91
N ALA A 205 34.37 32.99 35.42
CA ALA A 205 34.06 32.27 34.18
C ALA A 205 32.77 31.45 34.28
N ILE A 206 32.49 30.86 35.46
CA ILE A 206 31.24 30.15 35.76
C ILE A 206 30.05 31.11 35.70
N LYS A 207 30.17 32.29 36.33
CA LYS A 207 29.12 33.32 36.31
C LYS A 207 28.82 33.81 34.90
N GLU A 208 29.85 34.07 34.10
CA GLU A 208 29.71 34.43 32.68
C GLU A 208 29.04 33.32 31.86
N TYR A 209 29.40 32.05 32.08
CA TYR A 209 28.77 30.91 31.42
C TYR A 209 27.28 30.80 31.75
N TYR A 210 26.89 30.90 33.03
CA TYR A 210 25.48 30.80 33.42
C TYR A 210 24.65 31.98 32.93
N THR A 211 25.22 33.20 32.93
CA THR A 211 24.57 34.38 32.35
C THR A 211 24.33 34.22 30.84
N GLU A 212 25.33 33.72 30.11
CA GLU A 212 25.20 33.45 28.67
C GLU A 212 24.24 32.29 28.40
N LYS A 213 24.18 31.29 29.30
CA LYS A 213 23.26 30.15 29.21
C LYS A 213 21.80 30.56 29.44
N GLU A 214 21.52 31.40 30.43
CA GLU A 214 20.17 31.96 30.64
C GLU A 214 19.74 32.81 29.44
N THR A 215 20.67 33.62 28.91
CA THR A 215 20.44 34.42 27.71
C THR A 215 20.17 33.52 26.50
N PHE A 216 20.95 32.44 26.31
CA PHE A 216 20.73 31.43 25.27
C PHE A 216 19.37 30.75 25.40
N ASP A 217 18.99 30.35 26.61
CA ASP A 217 17.71 29.68 26.88
C ASP A 217 16.52 30.59 26.57
N MET A 218 16.62 31.88 26.89
CA MET A 218 15.64 32.90 26.50
C MET A 218 15.56 33.08 24.97
N TYR A 219 16.70 33.22 24.28
CA TYR A 219 16.71 33.34 22.81
C TYR A 219 16.16 32.08 22.13
N LEU A 220 16.49 30.89 22.65
CA LEU A 220 15.99 29.63 22.13
C LEU A 220 14.47 29.51 22.33
N GLY A 221 13.95 29.94 23.49
CA GLY A 221 12.51 30.04 23.74
C GLY A 221 11.79 30.97 22.75
N ASN A 222 12.40 32.11 22.42
CA ASN A 222 11.88 33.04 21.41
C ASN A 222 11.91 32.45 19.99
N ILE A 223 12.99 31.77 19.61
CA ILE A 223 13.11 31.07 18.32
C ILE A 223 12.03 29.98 18.20
N LEU A 224 11.86 29.16 19.23
CA LEU A 224 10.84 28.10 19.29
C LEU A 224 9.42 28.65 19.17
N SER A 225 9.11 29.72 19.90
CA SER A 225 7.81 30.40 19.83
C SER A 225 7.55 31.00 18.44
N HIS A 226 8.59 31.55 17.80
CA HIS A 226 8.50 32.05 16.44
C HIS A 226 8.26 30.92 15.42
N LEU A 227 8.93 29.77 15.58
CA LEU A 227 8.73 28.59 14.74
C LEU A 227 7.31 28.01 14.89
N GLU A 228 6.78 27.95 16.11
CA GLU A 228 5.40 27.51 16.37
C GLU A 228 4.38 28.45 15.71
N TYR A 229 4.59 29.76 15.84
CA TYR A 229 3.76 30.77 15.19
C TYR A 229 3.74 30.62 13.66
N ILE A 230 4.90 30.34 13.06
CA ILE A 230 5.04 30.09 11.62
C ILE A 230 4.28 28.82 11.22
N ASP A 231 4.38 27.74 11.99
CA ASP A 231 3.69 26.48 11.66
C ASP A 231 2.17 26.62 11.74
N ARG A 232 1.64 27.33 12.75
CA ARG A 232 0.21 27.64 12.86
C ARG A 232 -0.30 28.49 11.68
N LYS A 233 0.48 29.49 11.25
CA LYS A 233 0.18 30.29 10.06
C LYS A 233 0.17 29.45 8.79
N ARG A 234 1.16 28.58 8.61
CA ARG A 234 1.27 27.64 7.49
C ARG A 234 0.07 26.69 7.45
N PHE A 235 -0.27 26.05 8.57
CA PHE A 235 -1.38 25.10 8.66
C PHE A 235 -2.71 25.75 8.26
N THR A 236 -2.95 26.97 8.75
CA THR A 236 -4.14 27.75 8.40
C THR A 236 -4.18 28.08 6.91
N ALA A 237 -3.07 28.52 6.32
CA ALA A 237 -2.97 28.80 4.89
C ALA A 237 -3.16 27.54 4.03
N MET A 238 -2.53 26.41 4.40
CA MET A 238 -2.68 25.14 3.70
C MET A 238 -4.11 24.61 3.74
N ARG A 239 -4.78 24.70 4.90
CA ARG A 239 -6.19 24.31 5.04
C ARG A 239 -7.09 25.13 4.12
N LEU A 240 -6.85 26.43 4.01
CA LEU A 240 -7.58 27.30 3.08
C LEU A 240 -7.28 26.96 1.61
N LEU A 241 -6.03 26.63 1.28
CA LEU A 241 -5.61 26.24 -0.07
C LEU A 241 -6.18 24.89 -0.50
N VAL A 242 -6.18 23.88 0.39
CA VAL A 242 -6.82 22.58 0.15
C VAL A 242 -8.34 22.76 -0.05
N LYS A 243 -8.98 23.61 0.76
CA LYS A 243 -10.39 23.95 0.60
C LYS A 243 -10.66 24.60 -0.77
N ARG A 244 -9.81 25.55 -1.20
CA ARG A 244 -9.90 26.16 -2.55
C ARG A 244 -9.69 25.13 -3.65
N TYR A 245 -8.66 24.29 -3.56
CA TYR A 245 -8.35 23.24 -4.54
C TYR A 245 -9.49 22.21 -4.68
N SER A 246 -10.03 21.72 -3.56
CA SER A 246 -11.18 20.81 -3.58
C SER A 246 -12.44 21.45 -4.19
N GLY A 247 -12.67 22.75 -3.91
CA GLY A 247 -13.75 23.51 -4.54
C GLY A 247 -13.58 23.65 -6.05
N ILE A 248 -12.35 23.84 -6.52
CA ILE A 248 -12.04 23.88 -7.96
C ILE A 248 -12.23 22.49 -8.59
N GLN A 249 -11.73 21.42 -7.96
CA GLN A 249 -11.94 20.06 -8.46
C GLN A 249 -13.42 19.69 -8.54
N LYS A 250 -14.21 20.09 -7.54
CA LYS A 250 -15.66 19.90 -7.54
C LYS A 250 -16.32 20.67 -8.67
N LYS A 251 -15.97 21.95 -8.88
CA LYS A 251 -16.48 22.74 -10.02
C LYS A 251 -16.11 22.12 -11.37
N ILE A 252 -14.90 21.59 -11.52
CA ILE A 252 -14.49 20.91 -12.76
C ILE A 252 -15.28 19.63 -12.98
N ALA A 253 -15.45 18.83 -11.94
CA ALA A 253 -16.25 17.62 -12.02
C ALA A 253 -17.71 17.94 -12.37
N GLU A 254 -18.28 19.00 -11.78
CA GLU A 254 -19.63 19.50 -12.09
C GLU A 254 -19.74 19.99 -13.53
N ILE A 255 -18.78 20.79 -14.02
CA ILE A 255 -18.75 21.26 -15.41
C ILE A 255 -18.66 20.08 -16.38
N MET A 256 -17.73 19.14 -16.13
CA MET A 256 -17.57 17.94 -16.97
C MET A 256 -18.82 17.06 -16.95
N TYR A 257 -19.46 16.93 -15.80
CA TYR A 257 -20.68 16.14 -15.65
C TYR A 257 -21.86 16.78 -16.39
N ASN A 258 -22.07 18.10 -16.21
CA ASN A 258 -23.15 18.83 -16.86
C ASN A 258 -22.99 18.86 -18.38
N GLU A 259 -21.77 19.04 -18.89
CA GLU A 259 -21.50 19.03 -20.33
C GLU A 259 -21.59 17.64 -20.95
N ALA A 260 -21.11 16.60 -20.26
CA ALA A 260 -21.31 15.21 -20.69
C ALA A 260 -22.81 14.85 -20.72
N HIS A 261 -23.56 15.29 -19.72
CA HIS A 261 -25.00 15.07 -19.66
C HIS A 261 -25.76 15.85 -20.74
N ALA A 262 -25.39 17.11 -21.00
CA ALA A 262 -25.97 17.91 -22.07
C ALA A 262 -25.65 17.34 -23.46
N MET A 263 -24.46 16.77 -23.66
CA MET A 263 -24.10 16.02 -24.86
C MET A 263 -24.93 14.74 -25.00
N ASP A 264 -25.04 13.93 -23.95
CA ASP A 264 -25.80 12.68 -24.00
C ASP A 264 -27.30 12.92 -24.26
N GLN A 265 -27.88 13.96 -23.66
CA GLN A 265 -29.28 14.34 -23.93
C GLN A 265 -29.48 14.76 -25.39
N ARG A 266 -28.54 15.52 -25.98
CA ARG A 266 -28.61 15.95 -27.38
C ARG A 266 -28.30 14.82 -28.36
N ILE A 267 -27.39 13.90 -28.04
CA ILE A 267 -27.13 12.69 -28.82
C ILE A 267 -28.36 11.77 -28.79
N ASN A 268 -29.04 11.66 -27.65
CA ASN A 268 -30.26 10.86 -27.56
C ASN A 268 -31.41 11.48 -28.37
N SER A 269 -31.53 12.82 -28.45
CA SER A 269 -32.50 13.46 -29.36
C SER A 269 -32.21 13.23 -30.85
N LEU A 270 -30.96 12.90 -31.23
CA LEU A 270 -30.59 12.53 -32.60
C LEU A 270 -30.80 11.05 -32.92
N ARG A 271 -30.77 10.18 -31.90
CA ARG A 271 -30.96 8.74 -32.05
C ARG A 271 -32.42 8.36 -32.34
N GLU A 272 -33.37 9.25 -32.08
CA GLU A 272 -34.78 9.05 -32.41
C GLU A 272 -35.06 9.24 -33.92
N ASP A 273 -34.13 9.83 -34.68
CA ASP A 273 -34.26 9.99 -36.13
C ASP A 273 -33.94 8.67 -36.86
N LYS A 274 -34.99 8.04 -37.38
CA LYS A 274 -34.97 6.68 -37.96
C LYS A 274 -33.98 6.51 -39.12
N GLU A 275 -33.56 7.59 -39.77
CA GLU A 275 -32.64 7.59 -40.89
C GLU A 275 -31.18 7.28 -40.47
N PHE A 276 -30.74 7.69 -39.28
CA PHE A 276 -29.38 7.43 -38.81
C PHE A 276 -29.14 5.95 -38.46
N SER A 277 -30.17 5.25 -37.99
CA SER A 277 -30.09 3.80 -37.74
C SER A 277 -30.04 2.97 -39.04
N ALA A 278 -30.65 3.46 -40.13
CA ALA A 278 -30.56 2.83 -41.45
C ALA A 278 -29.16 2.98 -42.05
N PHE A 279 -28.56 4.17 -41.89
CA PHE A 279 -27.18 4.45 -42.34
C PHE A 279 -26.13 3.56 -41.63
N ILE A 280 -26.22 3.37 -40.30
CA ILE A 280 -25.32 2.48 -39.55
C ILE A 280 -25.46 1.01 -39.97
N SER A 281 -26.64 0.61 -40.47
CA SER A 281 -26.88 -0.72 -41.00
C SER A 281 -26.17 -0.95 -42.34
N GLU A 282 -26.13 0.07 -43.22
CA GLU A 282 -25.45 -0.01 -44.52
C GLU A 282 -23.92 0.10 -44.40
N CYS A 283 -23.39 0.85 -43.42
CA CYS A 283 -21.95 0.93 -43.18
C CYS A 283 -21.30 -0.38 -42.67
N ARG A 284 -22.08 -1.42 -42.33
CA ARG A 284 -21.54 -2.72 -41.90
C ARG A 284 -21.01 -3.61 -43.04
N TYR A 285 -21.23 -3.24 -44.30
CA TYR A 285 -20.96 -4.13 -45.45
C TYR A 285 -19.93 -3.65 -46.50
N GLY A 286 -19.25 -2.51 -46.34
CA GLY A 286 -18.30 -2.01 -47.36
C GLY A 286 -17.03 -1.38 -46.79
N GLU A 287 -15.88 -1.84 -47.29
CA GLU A 287 -14.51 -1.46 -46.93
C GLU A 287 -14.23 0.05 -47.00
N ILE A 288 -13.66 0.62 -45.92
CA ILE A 288 -12.73 1.76 -46.01
C ILE A 288 -11.57 1.54 -45.03
N LEU A 289 -10.37 1.49 -45.60
CA LEU A 289 -9.09 1.33 -44.92
C LEU A 289 -8.65 2.60 -44.17
N ASP A 290 -8.02 2.33 -43.02
CA ASP A 290 -6.87 3.03 -42.40
C ASP A 290 -7.05 4.32 -41.58
N ASN A 291 -7.31 4.11 -40.27
CA ASN A 291 -6.73 4.80 -39.08
C ASN A 291 -7.57 4.59 -37.79
N SER A 292 -8.55 3.68 -37.80
CA SER A 292 -9.44 3.37 -36.68
C SER A 292 -8.75 2.69 -35.49
N GLN A 293 -7.58 2.09 -35.67
CA GLN A 293 -6.98 1.19 -34.67
C GLN A 293 -6.40 1.91 -33.44
N LYS A 294 -6.05 3.20 -33.54
CA LYS A 294 -5.53 3.97 -32.40
C LYS A 294 -6.64 4.50 -31.49
N ASN A 295 -7.76 4.92 -32.07
CA ASN A 295 -8.89 5.49 -31.34
C ASN A 295 -9.78 4.42 -30.70
N ASP A 296 -9.93 3.26 -31.34
CA ASP A 296 -10.64 2.11 -30.75
C ASP A 296 -9.92 1.57 -29.50
N ASN A 297 -8.59 1.62 -29.48
CA ASN A 297 -7.80 1.14 -28.35
C ASN A 297 -7.88 2.05 -27.12
N ILE A 298 -7.91 3.37 -27.33
CA ILE A 298 -8.09 4.34 -26.24
C ILE A 298 -9.52 4.30 -25.74
N ARG A 299 -10.50 4.19 -26.64
CA ARG A 299 -11.91 4.07 -26.30
C ARG A 299 -12.22 2.77 -25.56
N LYS A 300 -11.72 1.61 -26.00
CA LYS A 300 -11.91 0.32 -25.31
C LYS A 300 -11.15 0.25 -23.98
N ALA A 301 -9.95 0.82 -23.88
CA ALA A 301 -9.24 0.91 -22.60
C ALA A 301 -9.94 1.85 -21.62
N LEU A 302 -10.44 3.01 -22.08
CA LEU A 302 -11.25 3.92 -21.28
C LEU A 302 -12.62 3.32 -20.95
N GLU A 303 -13.24 2.55 -21.85
CA GLU A 303 -14.50 1.84 -21.58
C GLU A 303 -14.28 0.72 -20.55
N SER A 304 -13.18 -0.06 -20.60
CA SER A 304 -12.83 -1.06 -19.58
C SER A 304 -12.44 -0.43 -18.21
N PHE A 305 -11.84 0.77 -18.20
CA PHE A 305 -11.53 1.51 -16.96
C PHE A 305 -12.70 2.35 -16.44
N ALA A 306 -13.63 2.81 -17.30
CA ALA A 306 -14.80 3.60 -16.95
C ALA A 306 -16.01 2.74 -16.59
N THR A 307 -16.17 1.55 -17.18
CA THR A 307 -17.21 0.58 -16.78
C THR A 307 -17.07 0.13 -15.32
N LEU A 308 -15.85 0.13 -14.78
CA LEU A 308 -15.56 -0.12 -13.35
C LEU A 308 -15.98 1.04 -12.42
N ARG A 309 -16.19 2.25 -12.96
CA ARG A 309 -16.47 3.46 -12.17
C ARG A 309 -17.93 3.89 -12.16
N VAL A 310 -18.78 3.28 -12.98
CA VAL A 310 -20.21 3.60 -12.97
C VAL A 310 -20.90 2.68 -11.99
N ILE A 311 -21.40 3.25 -10.90
CA ILE A 311 -22.30 2.56 -9.96
C ILE A 311 -23.53 2.06 -10.73
N SER A 312 -23.97 0.82 -10.52
CA SER A 312 -25.13 0.29 -11.27
C SER A 312 -26.42 1.07 -11.01
N LYS A 313 -27.29 1.13 -12.03
CA LYS A 313 -28.61 1.79 -11.95
C LYS A 313 -29.43 1.33 -10.74
N GLN A 314 -29.36 0.04 -10.40
CA GLN A 314 -30.03 -0.53 -9.22
C GLN A 314 -29.61 0.19 -7.92
N VAL A 315 -28.33 0.46 -7.76
CA VAL A 315 -27.79 1.11 -6.55
C VAL A 315 -28.19 2.58 -6.51
N ILE A 316 -28.12 3.28 -7.64
CA ILE A 316 -28.56 4.68 -7.76
C ILE A 316 -30.05 4.79 -7.41
N ASN A 317 -30.89 3.90 -7.95
CA ASN A 317 -32.32 3.87 -7.67
C ASN A 317 -32.60 3.61 -6.19
N ALA A 318 -31.86 2.69 -5.56
CA ALA A 318 -31.99 2.41 -4.13
C ALA A 318 -31.61 3.62 -3.26
N ILE A 319 -30.50 4.30 -3.59
CA ILE A 319 -30.08 5.53 -2.89
C ILE A 319 -31.15 6.62 -3.03
N ASN A 320 -31.67 6.83 -4.25
CA ASN A 320 -32.70 7.84 -4.52
C ASN A 320 -34.04 7.53 -3.84
N ALA A 321 -34.38 6.26 -3.66
CA ALA A 321 -35.58 5.87 -2.92
C ALA A 321 -35.51 6.24 -1.43
N GLY A 322 -34.30 6.38 -0.87
CA GLY A 322 -34.08 6.83 0.51
C GLY A 322 -34.52 5.84 1.60
N VAL A 323 -34.89 4.61 1.21
CA VAL A 323 -35.31 3.53 2.13
C VAL A 323 -34.13 2.61 2.40
N PRO A 324 -33.87 2.18 3.66
CA PRO A 324 -32.78 1.25 3.97
C PRO A 324 -32.82 -0.01 3.10
N PHE A 325 -31.69 -0.32 2.46
CA PHE A 325 -31.58 -1.44 1.53
C PHE A 325 -31.44 -2.76 2.30
N ASN A 326 -32.18 -3.78 1.87
CA ASN A 326 -32.07 -5.14 2.38
C ASN A 326 -31.70 -6.04 1.21
N ASP A 327 -30.62 -6.81 1.37
CA ASP A 327 -30.12 -7.72 0.36
C ASP A 327 -30.94 -9.02 0.39
N ALA A 328 -31.86 -9.17 -0.57
CA ALA A 328 -32.71 -10.36 -0.66
C ALA A 328 -31.92 -11.64 -0.98
N ASP A 329 -30.78 -11.51 -1.67
CA ASP A 329 -29.94 -12.65 -2.06
C ASP A 329 -29.01 -13.11 -0.93
N PHE A 330 -28.79 -12.24 0.07
CA PHE A 330 -27.92 -12.51 1.22
C PHE A 330 -28.53 -11.93 2.50
N PRO A 331 -29.69 -12.44 2.94
CA PRO A 331 -30.49 -11.82 3.99
C PRO A 331 -29.79 -11.87 5.36
N PRO A 332 -30.05 -10.92 6.27
CA PRO A 332 -29.41 -10.84 7.58
C PRO A 332 -29.97 -11.85 8.59
N ASN A 333 -29.83 -13.14 8.28
CA ASN A 333 -30.30 -14.25 9.11
C ASN A 333 -29.39 -15.48 8.97
N ALA A 334 -29.79 -16.57 9.63
CA ALA A 334 -29.04 -17.81 9.66
C ALA A 334 -28.66 -18.37 8.27
N LYS A 335 -29.42 -18.11 7.20
CA LYS A 335 -29.09 -18.60 5.84
C LYS A 335 -27.81 -18.02 5.27
N SER A 336 -27.42 -16.81 5.67
CA SER A 336 -26.21 -16.15 5.19
C SER A 336 -24.99 -16.53 6.04
N ILE A 337 -25.21 -17.06 7.24
CA ILE A 337 -24.16 -17.61 8.10
C ILE A 337 -23.96 -19.10 7.81
N LEU A 338 -25.03 -19.87 7.98
CA LEU A 338 -25.08 -21.32 7.90
C LEU A 338 -25.34 -21.76 6.46
N GLY A 339 -24.48 -22.65 5.97
CA GLY A 339 -24.77 -23.41 4.76
C GLY A 339 -25.90 -24.42 4.96
N PRO A 340 -26.41 -25.03 3.87
CA PRO A 340 -27.55 -25.96 3.92
C PRO A 340 -27.36 -27.18 4.82
N ASN A 341 -26.11 -27.52 5.18
CA ASN A 341 -25.75 -28.74 5.92
C ASN A 341 -25.38 -28.50 7.39
N GLN A 342 -25.39 -27.25 7.88
CA GLN A 342 -24.91 -26.91 9.21
C GLN A 342 -26.06 -26.45 10.11
N LYS A 343 -26.24 -27.12 11.25
CA LYS A 343 -27.41 -26.90 12.13
C LYS A 343 -27.21 -25.78 13.16
N SER A 344 -25.96 -25.41 13.48
CA SER A 344 -25.67 -24.41 14.50
C SER A 344 -24.32 -23.72 14.29
N TYR A 345 -24.28 -22.44 14.63
CA TYR A 345 -23.10 -21.61 14.88
C TYR A 345 -23.45 -20.78 16.16
N PRO A 346 -22.49 -20.29 16.96
CA PRO A 346 -22.79 -19.48 18.15
C PRO A 346 -23.86 -18.43 17.87
N GLU A 347 -24.78 -18.24 18.82
CA GLU A 347 -25.90 -17.33 18.63
C GLU A 347 -25.39 -15.91 18.32
N CYS A 348 -25.78 -15.39 17.17
CA CYS A 348 -25.43 -14.07 16.68
C CYS A 348 -26.66 -13.34 16.15
N THR A 349 -26.59 -12.01 16.16
CA THR A 349 -27.60 -11.12 15.59
C THR A 349 -26.98 -10.32 14.46
N PHE A 350 -27.80 -9.74 13.58
CA PHE A 350 -27.33 -8.82 12.56
C PHE A 350 -27.64 -7.39 12.97
N MET A 351 -26.69 -6.48 12.73
CA MET A 351 -26.81 -5.07 13.07
C MET A 351 -26.33 -4.22 11.90
N ARG A 352 -26.97 -3.07 11.63
CA ARG A 352 -26.50 -2.16 10.58
C ARG A 352 -25.22 -1.45 11.00
N ALA A 353 -24.42 -1.04 10.01
CA ALA A 353 -23.16 -0.36 10.26
C ALA A 353 -23.23 0.85 11.21
N PRO A 354 -24.23 1.78 11.10
CA PRO A 354 -24.34 2.90 12.03
C PRO A 354 -24.62 2.49 13.49
N GLU A 355 -25.38 1.41 13.68
CA GLU A 355 -25.72 0.89 15.01
C GLU A 355 -24.53 0.15 15.63
N MET A 356 -23.77 -0.57 14.79
CA MET A 356 -22.61 -1.37 15.18
C MET A 356 -21.39 -0.49 15.48
N LEU A 357 -21.02 0.41 14.57
CA LEU A 357 -19.79 1.21 14.63
C LEU A 357 -20.00 2.60 15.26
N GLY A 358 -21.25 3.02 15.47
CA GLY A 358 -21.60 4.33 15.99
C GLY A 358 -21.59 5.45 14.93
N PRO A 359 -21.87 6.70 15.30
CA PRO A 359 -22.23 7.78 14.37
C PRO A 359 -21.07 8.37 13.56
N LYS A 360 -19.81 8.02 13.85
CA LYS A 360 -18.61 8.61 13.24
C LYS A 360 -17.85 7.65 12.32
N PHE A 361 -18.44 6.52 11.97
CA PHE A 361 -17.80 5.55 11.09
C PHE A 361 -17.63 6.10 9.67
N ALA A 362 -16.67 5.53 8.94
CA ALA A 362 -16.44 5.83 7.53
C ALA A 362 -16.23 4.55 6.72
N LEU A 363 -16.29 4.64 5.38
CA LEU A 363 -15.86 3.52 4.54
C LEU A 363 -14.35 3.31 4.68
N PHE A 364 -13.58 4.41 4.60
CA PHE A 364 -12.15 4.52 4.87
C PHE A 364 -11.97 5.74 5.79
N HIS A 365 -11.69 5.54 7.08
CA HIS A 365 -11.69 6.62 8.08
C HIS A 365 -10.32 7.29 8.16
N ASP A 366 -9.29 6.50 8.48
CA ASP A 366 -7.92 6.97 8.67
C ASP A 366 -7.00 6.60 7.49
N GLY A 367 -7.54 5.89 6.50
CA GLY A 367 -6.83 5.42 5.33
C GLY A 367 -7.22 3.98 5.02
N ILE A 368 -6.34 3.28 4.31
CA ILE A 368 -6.38 1.82 4.17
C ILE A 368 -5.02 1.35 4.62
N GLU A 369 -4.97 0.69 5.77
CA GLU A 369 -3.74 0.18 6.34
C GLU A 369 -3.85 -1.31 6.65
N PRO A 370 -2.75 -2.08 6.53
CA PRO A 370 -2.74 -3.49 6.93
C PRO A 370 -3.21 -3.72 8.38
N ASP A 371 -2.97 -2.75 9.27
CA ASP A 371 -3.29 -2.84 10.70
C ASP A 371 -4.76 -2.65 11.04
N ASP A 372 -5.56 -2.20 10.07
CA ASP A 372 -7.01 -2.14 10.22
C ASP A 372 -7.59 -3.55 10.26
N ILE A 373 -6.94 -4.53 9.64
CA ILE A 373 -7.48 -5.88 9.47
C ILE A 373 -7.24 -6.72 10.72
N LYS A 374 -8.32 -7.19 11.32
CA LYS A 374 -8.31 -8.18 12.40
C LYS A 374 -9.30 -9.30 12.13
N GLN A 375 -8.83 -10.54 12.25
CA GLN A 375 -9.69 -11.72 12.13
C GLN A 375 -10.59 -11.92 13.35
N GLY A 376 -11.84 -12.30 13.10
CA GLY A 376 -12.78 -12.74 14.13
C GLY A 376 -12.86 -14.24 14.27
N SER A 377 -14.08 -14.77 14.43
CA SER A 377 -14.31 -16.20 14.67
C SER A 377 -14.34 -17.08 13.42
N LEU A 378 -14.19 -16.50 12.22
CA LEU A 378 -14.22 -17.23 10.96
C LEU A 378 -12.83 -17.77 10.61
N GLY A 379 -12.74 -19.02 10.11
CA GLY A 379 -11.50 -19.65 9.67
C GLY A 379 -10.97 -19.17 8.31
N ASP A 380 -11.00 -17.87 8.01
CA ASP A 380 -10.69 -17.29 6.70
C ASP A 380 -9.33 -16.56 6.65
N CYS A 381 -8.39 -16.98 7.49
CA CYS A 381 -7.07 -16.33 7.64
C CYS A 381 -6.30 -16.12 6.34
N TYR A 382 -6.45 -17.01 5.36
CA TYR A 382 -5.86 -16.87 4.03
C TYR A 382 -6.35 -15.61 3.30
N PHE A 383 -7.63 -15.28 3.46
CA PHE A 383 -8.25 -14.11 2.86
C PHE A 383 -7.75 -12.83 3.54
N LEU A 384 -7.76 -12.79 4.87
CA LEU A 384 -7.34 -11.61 5.63
C LEU A 384 -5.83 -11.35 5.55
N SER A 385 -5.00 -12.40 5.49
CA SER A 385 -3.56 -12.27 5.25
C SER A 385 -3.27 -11.72 3.85
N ALA A 386 -3.94 -12.23 2.81
CA ALA A 386 -3.81 -11.69 1.46
C ALA A 386 -4.29 -10.23 1.40
N LEU A 387 -5.43 -9.93 2.03
CA LEU A 387 -5.97 -8.58 2.13
C LEU A 387 -4.98 -7.62 2.82
N SER A 388 -4.29 -8.09 3.86
CA SER A 388 -3.23 -7.35 4.56
C SER A 388 -2.03 -7.04 3.68
N CYS A 389 -1.66 -7.94 2.77
CA CYS A 389 -0.60 -7.67 1.80
C CYS A 389 -1.04 -6.61 0.79
N ILE A 390 -2.27 -6.69 0.29
CA ILE A 390 -2.81 -5.78 -0.73
C ILE A 390 -3.07 -4.39 -0.16
N ALA A 391 -3.45 -4.27 1.11
CA ALA A 391 -3.70 -2.99 1.80
C ALA A 391 -2.46 -2.06 1.83
N ARG A 392 -1.26 -2.59 1.58
CA ARG A 392 -0.04 -1.78 1.37
C ARG A 392 -0.11 -0.90 0.11
N GLU A 393 -1.00 -1.22 -0.81
CA GLU A 393 -1.30 -0.47 -2.03
C GLU A 393 -2.79 -0.04 -2.01
N PRO A 394 -3.15 1.04 -1.28
CA PRO A 394 -4.54 1.45 -1.06
C PRO A 394 -5.41 1.53 -2.30
N ILE A 395 -4.83 1.94 -3.44
CA ILE A 395 -5.52 2.05 -4.73
C ILE A 395 -6.14 0.72 -5.20
N LEU A 396 -5.53 -0.42 -4.84
CA LEU A 396 -6.04 -1.74 -5.19
C LEU A 396 -7.24 -2.15 -4.35
N ILE A 397 -7.35 -1.65 -3.12
CA ILE A 397 -8.54 -1.83 -2.29
C ILE A 397 -9.63 -0.86 -2.73
N GLU A 398 -9.30 0.43 -2.92
CA GLU A 398 -10.27 1.44 -3.34
C GLU A 398 -10.97 1.11 -4.66
N ARG A 399 -10.27 0.50 -5.63
CA ARG A 399 -10.87 0.11 -6.92
C ARG A 399 -11.90 -1.01 -6.80
N LEU A 400 -11.86 -1.79 -5.71
CA LEU A 400 -12.85 -2.82 -5.44
C LEU A 400 -14.18 -2.21 -5.01
N PHE A 401 -14.23 -0.93 -4.63
CA PHE A 401 -15.46 -0.24 -4.26
C PHE A 401 -15.92 0.69 -5.39
N SER A 402 -17.01 0.34 -6.06
CA SER A 402 -17.72 1.29 -6.92
C SER A 402 -18.46 2.33 -6.08
N THR A 403 -19.00 1.93 -4.92
CA THR A 403 -19.58 2.86 -3.93
C THR A 403 -18.50 3.31 -2.94
N LYS A 404 -17.95 4.51 -3.15
CA LYS A 404 -16.85 5.06 -2.32
C LYS A 404 -17.30 5.98 -1.19
N ILE A 405 -18.57 6.35 -1.17
CA ILE A 405 -19.13 7.29 -0.20
C ILE A 405 -20.20 6.54 0.58
N MET A 406 -20.22 6.77 1.89
CA MET A 406 -21.32 6.28 2.73
C MET A 406 -22.65 6.85 2.24
N ASN A 407 -23.68 6.03 2.33
CA ASN A 407 -25.03 6.43 1.99
C ASN A 407 -25.98 6.04 3.11
N PRO A 408 -27.02 6.84 3.38
CA PRO A 408 -27.95 6.59 4.48
C PRO A 408 -28.81 5.33 4.27
N VAL A 409 -28.79 4.77 3.06
CA VAL A 409 -29.54 3.58 2.66
C VAL A 409 -28.77 2.28 2.98
N GLY A 410 -27.45 2.36 3.22
CA GLY A 410 -26.63 1.19 3.56
C GLY A 410 -26.37 0.22 2.41
N ILE A 411 -26.39 0.68 1.15
CA ILE A 411 -26.12 -0.15 -0.03
C ILE A 411 -24.70 0.08 -0.57
N TYR A 412 -23.96 -0.98 -0.85
CA TYR A 412 -22.59 -0.89 -1.38
C TYR A 412 -22.39 -1.83 -2.57
N GLU A 413 -21.81 -1.31 -3.65
CA GLU A 413 -21.39 -2.10 -4.81
C GLU A 413 -19.87 -2.25 -4.84
N LEU A 414 -19.43 -3.51 -4.89
CA LEU A 414 -18.03 -3.91 -4.96
C LEU A 414 -17.74 -4.65 -6.27
N ASN A 415 -16.49 -4.67 -6.73
CA ASN A 415 -16.03 -5.37 -7.92
C ASN A 415 -15.01 -6.44 -7.54
N LEU A 416 -15.37 -7.72 -7.60
CA LEU A 416 -14.47 -8.83 -7.27
C LEU A 416 -14.12 -9.64 -8.53
N CYS A 417 -12.89 -10.12 -8.64
CA CYS A 417 -12.43 -10.95 -9.76
C CYS A 417 -12.82 -12.42 -9.54
N ILE A 418 -14.00 -12.79 -10.01
CA ILE A 418 -14.60 -14.11 -9.81
C ILE A 418 -14.35 -14.96 -11.06
N GLY A 419 -13.54 -16.02 -10.92
CA GLY A 419 -13.24 -16.94 -12.01
C GLY A 419 -12.54 -16.26 -13.20
N GLY A 420 -11.64 -15.32 -12.92
CA GLY A 420 -10.90 -14.59 -13.95
C GLY A 420 -11.63 -13.40 -14.56
N GLU A 421 -12.78 -12.96 -14.02
CA GLU A 421 -13.54 -11.80 -14.50
C GLU A 421 -13.94 -10.89 -13.34
N PHE A 422 -13.78 -9.57 -13.49
CA PHE A 422 -14.33 -8.63 -12.50
C PHE A 422 -15.85 -8.55 -12.62
N ARG A 423 -16.54 -8.82 -11.51
CA ARG A 423 -17.99 -8.81 -11.42
C ARG A 423 -18.45 -7.94 -10.26
N LYS A 424 -19.56 -7.25 -10.49
CA LYS A 424 -20.21 -6.41 -9.49
C LYS A 424 -20.96 -7.26 -8.47
N VAL A 425 -20.77 -6.95 -7.20
CA VAL A 425 -21.39 -7.58 -6.04
C VAL A 425 -22.01 -6.48 -5.20
N ILE A 426 -23.33 -6.49 -5.10
CA ILE A 426 -24.08 -5.54 -4.26
C ILE A 426 -24.29 -6.21 -2.89
N ILE A 427 -24.06 -5.46 -1.81
CA ILE A 427 -24.35 -5.87 -0.44
C ILE A 427 -25.13 -4.76 0.29
N ASP A 428 -25.91 -5.15 1.30
CA ASP A 428 -26.36 -4.21 2.33
C ASP A 428 -25.33 -4.06 3.47
N ASP A 429 -25.61 -3.21 4.44
CA ASP A 429 -24.74 -2.90 5.59
C ASP A 429 -25.14 -3.62 6.89
N TYR A 430 -25.89 -4.73 6.82
CA TYR A 430 -26.07 -5.62 7.97
C TYR A 430 -24.88 -6.54 8.18
N PHE A 431 -24.31 -6.56 9.37
CA PHE A 431 -23.19 -7.44 9.70
C PHE A 431 -23.50 -8.30 10.93
N PRO A 432 -23.00 -9.54 10.98
CA PRO A 432 -23.17 -10.41 12.14
C PRO A 432 -22.35 -9.90 13.32
N VAL A 433 -23.01 -9.75 14.48
CA VAL A 433 -22.43 -9.34 15.75
C VAL A 433 -22.68 -10.39 16.82
N ARG A 434 -21.80 -10.45 17.82
CA ARG A 434 -21.99 -11.35 18.98
C ARG A 434 -23.24 -10.93 19.75
N ASN A 435 -24.07 -11.91 20.14
CA ASN A 435 -25.32 -11.66 20.86
C ASN A 435 -25.16 -10.73 22.06
N GLY A 436 -26.05 -9.74 22.17
CA GLY A 436 -26.03 -8.76 23.26
C GLY A 436 -24.91 -7.73 23.19
N THR A 437 -24.13 -7.69 22.10
CA THR A 437 -23.00 -6.75 21.93
C THR A 437 -23.08 -6.03 20.58
N ARG A 438 -22.19 -5.05 20.38
CA ARG A 438 -21.93 -4.40 19.08
C ARG A 438 -20.66 -4.91 18.41
N THR A 439 -20.05 -5.96 18.94
CA THR A 439 -18.76 -6.47 18.44
C THR A 439 -18.99 -7.35 17.22
N PRO A 440 -18.35 -7.07 16.08
CA PRO A 440 -18.43 -7.94 14.91
C PRO A 440 -18.03 -9.37 15.26
N LEU A 441 -18.73 -10.34 14.68
CA LEU A 441 -18.48 -11.76 14.93
C LEU A 441 -17.24 -12.25 14.16
N PHE A 442 -17.15 -11.87 12.89
CA PHE A 442 -16.09 -12.24 11.95
C PHE A 442 -15.03 -11.12 11.86
N ALA A 443 -14.50 -10.79 10.68
CA ALA A 443 -13.52 -9.72 10.57
C ALA A 443 -14.01 -8.41 11.20
N TYR A 444 -13.07 -7.60 11.66
CA TYR A 444 -13.35 -6.27 12.20
C TYR A 444 -12.19 -5.32 11.98
N ASN A 445 -12.50 -4.03 12.00
CA ASN A 445 -11.55 -2.95 11.81
C ASN A 445 -10.96 -2.47 13.16
N LYS A 446 -9.72 -1.99 13.15
CA LYS A 446 -9.10 -1.31 14.30
C LYS A 446 -9.78 0.03 14.61
N SER A 447 -10.00 0.85 13.59
CA SER A 447 -10.79 2.08 13.61
C SER A 447 -12.25 1.81 13.19
N PRO A 448 -13.21 2.73 13.42
CA PRO A 448 -14.61 2.56 13.00
C PRO A 448 -14.75 2.68 11.47
N GLU A 449 -14.28 1.66 10.76
CA GLU A 449 -14.23 1.56 9.31
C GLU A 449 -15.05 0.38 8.79
N LEU A 450 -15.46 0.44 7.53
CA LEU A 450 -16.36 -0.56 6.93
C LEU A 450 -15.68 -1.49 5.91
N TRP A 451 -14.55 -1.09 5.33
CA TRP A 451 -14.05 -1.73 4.11
C TRP A 451 -13.64 -3.20 4.27
N VAL A 452 -13.11 -3.62 5.43
CA VAL A 452 -12.70 -5.02 5.68
C VAL A 452 -13.92 -5.91 5.76
N ILE A 453 -14.88 -5.54 6.61
CA ILE A 453 -16.11 -6.31 6.83
C ILE A 453 -17.01 -6.32 5.59
N ALA A 454 -17.00 -5.24 4.79
CA ALA A 454 -17.70 -5.20 3.51
C ALA A 454 -17.10 -6.17 2.48
N LEU A 455 -15.77 -6.27 2.40
CA LEU A 455 -15.10 -7.22 1.49
C LEU A 455 -15.31 -8.68 1.92
N GLU A 456 -15.17 -8.99 3.21
CA GLU A 456 -15.45 -10.33 3.75
C GLU A 456 -16.90 -10.74 3.49
N LYS A 457 -17.86 -9.82 3.69
CA LYS A 457 -19.27 -10.05 3.35
C LYS A 457 -19.51 -10.27 1.86
N ALA A 458 -18.93 -9.42 1.00
CA ALA A 458 -19.09 -9.56 -0.44
C ALA A 458 -18.53 -10.90 -0.94
N TYR A 459 -17.39 -11.33 -0.40
CA TYR A 459 -16.81 -12.63 -0.70
C TYR A 459 -17.72 -13.78 -0.22
N SER A 460 -18.20 -13.69 1.02
CA SER A 460 -19.14 -14.66 1.60
C SER A 460 -20.44 -14.77 0.80
N LYS A 461 -20.99 -13.64 0.31
CA LYS A 461 -22.16 -13.62 -0.57
C LYS A 461 -21.90 -14.35 -1.87
N VAL A 462 -20.77 -14.08 -2.51
CA VAL A 462 -20.38 -14.75 -3.75
C VAL A 462 -20.20 -16.26 -3.54
N CYS A 463 -19.65 -16.67 -2.39
CA CYS A 463 -19.53 -18.08 -2.01
C CYS A 463 -20.84 -18.67 -1.43
N GLY A 464 -21.86 -17.84 -1.20
CA GLY A 464 -23.20 -18.23 -0.78
C GLY A 464 -23.51 -18.11 0.71
N TYR A 465 -22.54 -18.24 1.61
CA TYR A 465 -22.66 -18.06 3.06
C TYR A 465 -21.27 -17.91 3.71
N TYR A 466 -21.19 -17.28 4.89
CA TYR A 466 -19.92 -17.00 5.58
C TYR A 466 -19.09 -18.26 5.86
N LEU A 467 -19.71 -19.34 6.35
CA LEU A 467 -18.95 -20.57 6.66
C LEU A 467 -18.37 -21.26 5.41
N ASN A 468 -18.75 -20.87 4.19
CA ASN A 468 -18.19 -21.46 2.98
C ASN A 468 -16.79 -20.91 2.64
N ILE A 469 -16.41 -19.78 3.22
CA ILE A 469 -15.08 -19.18 3.05
C ILE A 469 -14.10 -19.64 4.13
N GLU A 470 -14.46 -20.60 4.99
CA GLU A 470 -13.50 -21.20 5.91
C GLU A 470 -12.50 -22.11 5.18
N GLY A 471 -11.23 -21.96 5.58
CA GLY A 471 -10.09 -22.76 5.14
C GLY A 471 -9.84 -22.69 3.64
N GLY A 472 -8.93 -21.84 3.17
CA GLY A 472 -8.61 -21.68 1.75
C GLY A 472 -7.13 -21.35 1.51
N ASN A 473 -6.75 -21.19 0.24
CA ASN A 473 -5.38 -20.85 -0.13
C ASN A 473 -5.24 -19.33 -0.39
N PRO A 474 -4.18 -18.65 0.09
CA PRO A 474 -4.01 -17.22 -0.16
C PRO A 474 -4.01 -16.81 -1.65
N ILE A 475 -3.62 -17.69 -2.56
CA ILE A 475 -3.72 -17.40 -4.01
C ILE A 475 -5.16 -17.13 -4.45
N GLU A 476 -6.16 -17.81 -3.86
CA GLU A 476 -7.57 -17.60 -4.18
C GLU A 476 -8.00 -16.17 -3.84
N ALA A 477 -7.53 -15.67 -2.69
CA ALA A 477 -7.81 -14.32 -2.24
C ALA A 477 -7.05 -13.27 -3.07
N PHE A 478 -5.78 -13.52 -3.40
CA PHE A 478 -5.03 -12.64 -4.31
C PHE A 478 -5.70 -12.52 -5.67
N GLU A 479 -6.11 -13.63 -6.28
CA GLU A 479 -6.80 -13.62 -7.57
C GLU A 479 -8.17 -12.93 -7.48
N LEU A 480 -8.93 -13.16 -6.40
CA LEU A 480 -10.22 -12.50 -6.16
C LEU A 480 -10.10 -10.98 -6.04
N LEU A 481 -9.14 -10.51 -5.26
CA LEU A 481 -9.01 -9.09 -4.88
C LEU A 481 -8.16 -8.30 -5.89
N THR A 482 -7.22 -8.97 -6.56
CA THR A 482 -6.29 -8.27 -7.46
C THR A 482 -6.48 -8.64 -8.92
N GLY A 483 -6.84 -9.89 -9.16
CA GLY A 483 -6.87 -10.46 -10.48
C GLY A 483 -5.50 -10.58 -11.14
N TYR A 484 -4.41 -10.52 -10.38
CA TYR A 484 -3.04 -10.73 -10.87
C TYR A 484 -2.63 -12.20 -10.82
N PRO A 485 -1.68 -12.62 -11.68
CA PRO A 485 -1.07 -13.94 -11.62
C PRO A 485 -0.53 -14.29 -10.23
N SER A 486 -0.94 -15.45 -9.72
CA SER A 486 -0.53 -15.94 -8.40
C SER A 486 -0.15 -17.41 -8.45
N HIS A 487 0.82 -17.84 -7.65
CA HIS A 487 1.25 -19.24 -7.57
C HIS A 487 1.80 -19.59 -6.18
N ASN A 488 1.91 -20.90 -5.93
CA ASN A 488 2.48 -21.43 -4.68
C ASN A 488 3.88 -21.98 -4.90
N ILE A 489 4.78 -21.66 -3.97
CA ILE A 489 6.12 -22.21 -3.84
C ILE A 489 6.13 -23.10 -2.60
N PHE A 490 6.33 -24.41 -2.80
CA PHE A 490 6.46 -25.35 -1.70
C PHE A 490 7.88 -25.33 -1.14
N VAL A 491 8.03 -24.89 0.11
CA VAL A 491 9.30 -24.69 0.82
C VAL A 491 10.10 -26.00 0.92
N LYS A 492 9.42 -27.10 1.24
CA LYS A 492 10.05 -28.44 1.37
C LYS A 492 10.62 -28.95 0.04
N ASN A 493 10.03 -28.55 -1.10
CA ASN A 493 10.49 -28.97 -2.42
C ASN A 493 11.70 -28.17 -2.93
N GLN A 494 12.09 -27.08 -2.25
CA GLN A 494 13.22 -26.26 -2.68
C GLN A 494 14.55 -26.91 -2.25
N LYS A 495 15.32 -27.39 -3.24
CA LYS A 495 16.65 -27.98 -3.03
C LYS A 495 17.70 -26.93 -2.62
N ASN A 496 17.64 -25.74 -3.23
CA ASN A 496 18.58 -24.65 -2.95
C ASN A 496 17.89 -23.55 -2.14
N LYS A 497 18.16 -23.50 -0.84
CA LYS A 497 17.56 -22.52 0.09
C LYS A 497 18.07 -21.10 -0.14
N ASP A 498 19.31 -20.93 -0.61
CA ASP A 498 19.85 -19.62 -0.96
C ASP A 498 19.20 -19.05 -2.22
N GLN A 499 18.84 -19.91 -3.17
CA GLN A 499 18.07 -19.49 -4.33
C GLN A 499 16.66 -19.06 -3.94
N LEU A 500 16.00 -19.79 -3.04
CA LEU A 500 14.70 -19.38 -2.49
C LEU A 500 14.80 -18.02 -1.78
N TRP A 501 15.85 -17.81 -0.99
CA TRP A 501 16.10 -16.52 -0.33
C TRP A 501 16.22 -15.38 -1.35
N LYS A 502 17.00 -15.56 -2.42
CA LYS A 502 17.13 -14.57 -3.50
C LYS A 502 15.80 -14.29 -4.17
N GLN A 503 15.01 -15.33 -4.47
CA GLN A 503 13.68 -15.18 -5.06
C GLN A 503 12.74 -14.36 -4.18
N LEU A 504 12.77 -14.57 -2.86
CA LEU A 504 11.97 -13.80 -1.90
C LEU A 504 12.42 -12.33 -1.84
N ILE A 505 13.73 -12.07 -1.79
CA ILE A 505 14.26 -10.70 -1.86
C ILE A 505 13.81 -10.00 -3.13
N ASP A 506 13.92 -10.67 -4.28
CA ASP A 506 13.54 -10.09 -5.57
C ASP A 506 12.03 -9.84 -5.65
N ALA A 507 11.22 -10.74 -5.11
CA ALA A 507 9.77 -10.55 -5.01
C ALA A 507 9.41 -9.35 -4.14
N VAL A 508 10.02 -9.21 -2.95
CA VAL A 508 9.81 -8.07 -2.05
C VAL A 508 10.27 -6.77 -2.71
N LYS A 509 11.42 -6.76 -3.40
CA LYS A 509 11.92 -5.57 -4.13
C LYS A 509 11.00 -5.15 -5.27
N LYS A 510 10.37 -6.10 -5.94
CA LYS A 510 9.36 -5.84 -6.99
C LYS A 510 7.98 -5.48 -6.42
N ASN A 511 7.85 -5.36 -5.09
CA ASN A 511 6.60 -5.07 -4.40
C ASN A 511 5.51 -6.13 -4.64
N ASN A 512 5.89 -7.37 -4.92
CA ASN A 512 4.95 -8.48 -5.00
C ASN A 512 4.30 -8.75 -3.65
N PHE A 513 3.07 -9.24 -3.66
CA PHE A 513 2.37 -9.65 -2.44
C PHE A 513 2.72 -11.09 -2.12
N ILE A 514 3.03 -11.35 -0.84
CA ILE A 514 3.52 -12.66 -0.40
C ILE A 514 2.78 -13.06 0.88
N CYS A 515 2.21 -14.25 0.89
CA CYS A 515 1.76 -14.92 2.11
C CYS A 515 2.60 -16.17 2.35
N CYS A 516 2.64 -16.63 3.60
CA CYS A 516 3.25 -17.90 3.97
C CYS A 516 2.30 -18.66 4.90
N SER A 517 2.27 -19.98 4.79
CA SER A 517 1.37 -20.84 5.58
C SER A 517 2.15 -21.86 6.39
N THR A 518 1.69 -22.08 7.63
CA THR A 518 2.16 -23.12 8.53
C THR A 518 1.40 -24.43 8.28
N ILE A 519 1.99 -25.53 8.71
CA ILE A 519 1.37 -26.87 8.68
C ILE A 519 0.60 -27.15 9.98
N ASP A 520 0.16 -28.41 10.15
CA ASP A 520 -0.38 -28.93 11.41
C ASP A 520 0.56 -28.73 12.61
N ASP A 521 0.01 -28.99 13.81
CA ASP A 521 0.71 -28.78 15.07
C ASP A 521 1.58 -29.96 15.50
N ASP A 522 1.88 -30.92 14.62
CA ASP A 522 2.60 -32.16 14.99
C ASP A 522 4.00 -31.86 15.56
N ASN A 523 4.62 -30.76 15.11
CA ASN A 523 5.92 -30.30 15.60
C ASN A 523 5.81 -29.29 16.76
N GLY A 524 4.61 -29.02 17.26
CA GLY A 524 4.36 -28.08 18.36
C GLY A 524 4.56 -26.62 17.97
N CYS A 525 4.20 -26.21 16.75
CA CYS A 525 4.33 -24.83 16.28
C CYS A 525 3.54 -23.85 17.17
N ASN A 526 2.41 -24.30 17.74
CA ASN A 526 1.61 -23.51 18.66
C ASN A 526 2.36 -23.15 19.95
N LYS A 527 3.25 -24.03 20.42
CA LYS A 527 4.07 -23.78 21.61
C LYS A 527 5.14 -22.71 21.37
N MET A 528 5.47 -22.45 20.11
CA MET A 528 6.43 -21.43 19.69
C MET A 528 5.74 -20.10 19.34
N GLY A 529 4.46 -19.96 19.65
CA GLY A 529 3.66 -18.75 19.39
C GLY A 529 3.16 -18.61 17.95
N LEU A 530 3.42 -19.60 17.08
CA LEU A 530 2.76 -19.72 15.79
C LEU A 530 1.36 -20.32 15.96
N VAL A 531 0.63 -20.40 14.86
CA VAL A 531 -0.71 -20.99 14.75
C VAL A 531 -0.64 -22.04 13.67
N ALA A 532 -1.06 -23.26 13.96
CA ALA A 532 -1.12 -24.35 12.99
C ALA A 532 -2.19 -24.13 11.91
N ASN A 533 -1.94 -24.64 10.69
CA ASN A 533 -2.83 -24.52 9.53
C ASN A 533 -3.28 -23.07 9.27
N HIS A 534 -2.36 -22.11 9.39
CA HIS A 534 -2.68 -20.68 9.37
C HIS A 534 -1.85 -19.93 8.34
N ALA A 535 -2.47 -18.96 7.68
CA ALA A 535 -1.81 -18.09 6.72
C ALA A 535 -1.38 -16.79 7.38
N TYR A 536 -0.17 -16.35 7.05
CA TYR A 536 0.43 -15.10 7.50
C TYR A 536 0.78 -14.22 6.31
N ALA A 537 0.76 -12.90 6.51
CA ALA A 537 1.30 -11.95 5.55
C ALA A 537 2.83 -11.91 5.67
N PHE A 538 3.55 -12.15 4.58
CA PHE A 538 5.00 -12.05 4.53
C PHE A 538 5.36 -10.62 4.10
N LEU A 539 5.97 -9.86 5.00
CA LEU A 539 6.13 -8.41 4.85
C LEU A 539 7.46 -8.02 4.22
N ALA A 540 8.57 -8.64 4.66
CA ALA A 540 9.91 -8.27 4.19
C ALA A 540 10.97 -9.36 4.43
N CYS A 541 12.07 -9.25 3.67
CA CYS A 541 13.35 -9.88 3.97
C CYS A 541 14.32 -8.81 4.51
N LYS A 542 15.05 -9.11 5.58
CA LYS A 542 16.06 -8.24 6.17
C LYS A 542 17.38 -9.00 6.32
N GLU A 543 18.46 -8.36 5.88
CA GLU A 543 19.82 -8.82 6.14
C GLU A 543 20.46 -7.87 7.15
N VAL A 544 20.68 -8.35 8.38
CA VAL A 544 21.23 -7.57 9.50
C VAL A 544 22.49 -8.27 9.98
N ARG A 545 23.65 -7.64 9.82
CA ARG A 545 24.95 -8.21 10.24
C ARG A 545 25.17 -9.67 9.79
N ASN A 546 24.85 -9.96 8.53
CA ASN A 546 24.88 -11.30 7.88
C ASN A 546 23.80 -12.30 8.32
N LEU A 547 22.84 -11.90 9.15
CA LEU A 547 21.68 -12.72 9.50
C LEU A 547 20.55 -12.49 8.49
N LYS A 548 20.00 -13.58 7.97
CA LYS A 548 18.81 -13.58 7.11
C LYS A 548 17.56 -13.67 7.99
N LEU A 549 16.82 -12.58 8.07
CA LEU A 549 15.59 -12.48 8.85
C LEU A 549 14.39 -12.27 7.93
N VAL A 550 13.29 -12.94 8.22
CA VAL A 550 11.99 -12.66 7.58
C VAL A 550 11.12 -11.89 8.57
N TYR A 551 10.29 -10.99 8.03
CA TYR A 551 9.33 -10.21 8.80
C TYR A 551 7.93 -10.60 8.36
N ILE A 552 7.11 -11.08 9.29
CA ILE A 552 5.83 -11.75 9.03
C ILE A 552 4.76 -11.15 9.94
N ARG A 553 3.50 -11.14 9.49
CA ARG A 553 2.34 -10.66 10.25
C ARG A 553 1.24 -11.72 10.35
N ASN A 554 0.78 -11.95 11.57
CA ASN A 554 -0.43 -12.70 11.88
C ASN A 554 -1.69 -11.81 11.66
N PRO A 555 -2.65 -12.22 10.81
CA PRO A 555 -3.87 -11.44 10.54
C PRO A 555 -4.80 -11.30 11.77
N TRP A 556 -4.53 -12.01 12.86
CA TRP A 556 -5.23 -11.81 14.13
C TRP A 556 -4.87 -10.48 14.81
N GLY A 557 -3.76 -9.86 14.40
CA GLY A 557 -3.21 -8.65 15.03
C GLY A 557 -2.69 -8.89 16.45
N LYS A 558 -2.35 -10.14 16.76
CA LYS A 558 -1.76 -10.63 18.01
C LYS A 558 -1.20 -12.03 17.81
N GLY A 559 -0.41 -12.52 18.76
CA GLY A 559 0.08 -13.91 18.77
C GLY A 559 1.26 -14.06 17.83
N GLU A 560 2.45 -14.07 18.44
CA GLU A 560 3.73 -13.86 17.77
C GLU A 560 4.72 -14.97 18.10
N TRP A 561 5.67 -15.18 17.18
CA TRP A 561 6.80 -16.08 17.36
C TRP A 561 7.56 -15.79 18.67
N THR A 562 7.86 -16.83 19.44
CA THR A 562 8.57 -16.72 20.73
C THR A 562 10.00 -17.25 20.69
N GLY A 563 10.47 -17.73 19.54
CA GLY A 563 11.83 -18.27 19.38
C GLY A 563 12.86 -17.19 19.03
N ALA A 564 13.93 -17.61 18.36
CA ALA A 564 15.04 -16.73 18.00
C ALA A 564 14.58 -15.55 17.13
N TRP A 565 15.04 -14.36 17.47
CA TRP A 565 14.70 -13.06 16.86
C TRP A 565 13.24 -12.63 17.02
N SER A 566 12.48 -13.28 17.91
CA SER A 566 11.21 -12.75 18.39
C SER A 566 11.38 -11.35 19.00
N ASP A 567 10.27 -10.64 19.17
CA ASP A 567 10.28 -9.28 19.70
C ASP A 567 10.96 -9.21 21.06
N ARG A 568 10.84 -10.24 21.89
CA ARG A 568 11.44 -10.27 23.25
C ARG A 568 12.78 -11.01 23.33
N ASP A 569 13.37 -11.41 22.21
CA ASP A 569 14.66 -12.11 22.22
C ASP A 569 15.79 -11.18 22.74
N PRO A 570 16.52 -11.55 23.81
CA PRO A 570 17.65 -10.76 24.31
C PRO A 570 18.82 -10.62 23.32
N ASN A 571 18.87 -11.42 22.26
CA ASN A 571 19.93 -11.35 21.24
C ASN A 571 19.86 -10.08 20.37
N TRP A 572 18.76 -9.33 20.43
CA TRP A 572 18.63 -8.04 19.72
C TRP A 572 19.54 -6.96 20.33
N THR A 573 20.50 -6.44 19.55
CA THR A 573 21.22 -5.20 19.93
C THR A 573 20.46 -3.95 19.48
N VAL A 574 20.76 -2.80 20.09
CA VAL A 574 20.13 -1.51 19.73
C VAL A 574 20.32 -1.16 18.25
N GLU A 575 21.50 -1.45 17.69
CA GLU A 575 21.78 -1.19 16.28
C GLU A 575 20.98 -2.14 15.38
N MET A 576 20.90 -3.43 15.74
CA MET A 576 20.12 -4.41 14.99
C MET A 576 18.63 -4.05 14.95
N LYS A 577 18.08 -3.61 16.10
CA LYS A 577 16.70 -3.11 16.18
C LYS A 577 16.47 -1.94 15.22
N ARG A 578 17.41 -0.98 15.21
CA ARG A 578 17.35 0.19 14.31
C ARG A 578 17.44 -0.20 12.84
N GLU A 579 18.35 -1.11 12.48
CA GLU A 579 18.54 -1.58 11.09
C GLU A 579 17.34 -2.40 10.58
N ALA A 580 16.77 -3.24 11.43
CA ALA A 580 15.63 -4.09 11.08
C ALA A 580 14.32 -3.29 10.91
N GLY A 581 14.19 -2.16 11.63
CA GLY A 581 12.91 -1.46 11.79
C GLY A 581 12.02 -2.15 12.83
N TYR A 582 12.63 -2.56 13.94
CA TYR A 582 12.02 -3.32 15.03
C TYR A 582 10.94 -2.52 15.78
N SER A 583 9.91 -3.24 16.24
CA SER A 583 8.85 -2.81 17.15
C SER A 583 8.76 -3.81 18.31
N ASP A 584 8.31 -3.40 19.50
CA ASP A 584 8.12 -4.27 20.68
C ASP A 584 6.64 -4.38 21.10
N ALA A 585 5.72 -4.27 20.15
CA ALA A 585 4.28 -4.31 20.37
C ALA A 585 3.70 -5.66 19.94
N ASP A 586 2.76 -6.22 20.71
CA ASP A 586 1.96 -7.39 20.29
C ASP A 586 0.91 -6.94 19.25
N ASP A 587 1.40 -6.69 18.03
CA ASP A 587 0.63 -6.27 16.87
C ASP A 587 0.49 -7.40 15.82
N GLY A 588 0.99 -8.58 16.17
CA GLY A 588 1.03 -9.77 15.34
C GLY A 588 2.20 -9.79 14.38
N ARG A 589 3.10 -8.80 14.38
CA ARG A 589 4.24 -8.73 13.48
C ARG A 589 5.52 -9.10 14.20
N PHE A 590 6.24 -10.07 13.65
CA PHE A 590 7.46 -10.55 14.28
C PHE A 590 8.54 -10.84 13.27
N PHE A 591 9.77 -10.75 13.74
CA PHE A 591 10.94 -11.28 13.04
C PHE A 591 11.17 -12.74 13.41
N MET A 592 11.74 -13.50 12.47
CA MET A 592 12.30 -14.82 12.75
C MET A 592 13.48 -15.07 11.81
N SER A 593 14.35 -16.02 12.17
CA SER A 593 15.43 -16.43 11.27
C SER A 593 14.87 -17.11 10.02
N PHE A 594 15.53 -16.95 8.88
CA PHE A 594 15.14 -17.66 7.66
C PHE A 594 15.22 -19.19 7.83
N ASN A 595 16.13 -19.70 8.68
CA ASN A 595 16.22 -21.14 8.96
C ASN A 595 15.02 -21.65 9.75
N ASP A 596 14.54 -20.88 10.73
CA ASP A 596 13.32 -21.21 11.46
C ASP A 596 12.12 -21.15 10.52
N PHE A 597 12.05 -20.12 9.66
CA PHE A 597 11.00 -20.01 8.64
C PHE A 597 10.91 -21.26 7.77
N LEU A 598 12.06 -21.78 7.30
CA LEU A 598 12.11 -23.00 6.49
C LEU A 598 11.64 -24.26 7.25
N SER A 599 11.70 -24.25 8.57
CA SER A 599 11.29 -25.36 9.43
C SER A 599 9.79 -25.35 9.71
N TRP A 600 9.22 -24.15 9.90
CA TRP A 600 7.82 -23.99 10.34
C TRP A 600 6.81 -23.72 9.23
N PHE A 601 7.25 -23.19 8.08
CA PHE A 601 6.38 -22.86 6.95
C PHE A 601 6.60 -23.83 5.78
N ASP A 602 5.52 -24.29 5.15
CA ASP A 602 5.58 -25.25 4.04
C ASP A 602 5.28 -24.64 2.67
N THR A 603 4.52 -23.55 2.65
CA THR A 603 3.96 -22.96 1.44
C THR A 603 4.13 -21.45 1.48
N ILE A 604 4.64 -20.90 0.38
CA ILE A 604 4.69 -19.47 0.11
C ILE A 604 3.73 -19.21 -1.05
N SER A 605 2.74 -18.35 -0.85
CA SER A 605 1.82 -17.90 -1.89
C SER A 605 2.28 -16.55 -2.42
N LEU A 606 2.67 -16.49 -3.69
CA LEU A 606 3.20 -15.29 -4.33
C LEU A 606 2.19 -14.75 -5.34
N CYS A 607 1.82 -13.48 -5.21
CA CYS A 607 1.06 -12.73 -6.20
C CYS A 607 1.95 -11.68 -6.87
N ARG A 608 2.02 -11.73 -8.20
CA ARG A 608 2.88 -10.86 -9.00
C ARG A 608 2.19 -9.52 -9.25
N TYR A 609 2.53 -8.54 -8.43
CA TYR A 609 2.01 -7.18 -8.60
C TYR A 609 2.85 -6.43 -9.64
N GLU A 610 2.22 -6.06 -10.75
CA GLU A 610 2.82 -5.21 -11.77
C GLU A 610 1.77 -4.19 -12.25
N PRO A 611 1.85 -2.93 -11.79
CA PRO A 611 0.94 -1.86 -12.19
C PRO A 611 0.90 -1.62 -13.70
N SER A 612 1.98 -1.93 -14.42
CA SER A 612 2.08 -1.72 -15.87
C SER A 612 1.47 -2.84 -16.72
N TYR A 613 0.99 -3.94 -16.11
CA TYR A 613 0.31 -4.99 -16.86
C TYR A 613 -1.00 -4.49 -17.44
N PHE A 614 -1.15 -4.68 -18.74
CA PHE A 614 -2.44 -4.74 -19.39
C PHE A 614 -3.03 -6.12 -19.12
N ARG A 615 -4.32 -6.15 -18.77
CA ARG A 615 -5.07 -7.40 -18.61
C ARG A 615 -6.05 -7.52 -19.76
N SER A 616 -6.09 -8.70 -20.36
CA SER A 616 -7.15 -9.11 -21.30
C SER A 616 -7.68 -10.44 -20.84
N ASP A 617 -8.99 -10.62 -20.89
CA ASP A 617 -9.64 -11.90 -20.61
C ASP A 617 -10.57 -12.30 -21.76
N ILE A 618 -10.78 -13.60 -21.89
CA ILE A 618 -11.70 -14.19 -22.86
C ILE A 618 -12.40 -15.40 -22.26
N SER A 619 -13.73 -15.36 -22.31
CA SER A 619 -14.58 -16.50 -21.94
C SER A 619 -14.70 -17.47 -23.11
N VAL A 620 -14.41 -18.75 -22.88
CA VAL A 620 -14.60 -19.85 -23.82
C VAL A 620 -15.69 -20.77 -23.27
N PRO A 621 -16.83 -20.93 -23.96
CA PRO A 621 -17.89 -21.85 -23.56
C PRO A 621 -17.41 -23.30 -23.51
N MET A 622 -17.91 -24.09 -22.56
CA MET A 622 -17.49 -25.49 -22.44
C MET A 622 -17.87 -26.34 -23.67
N GLN A 623 -18.95 -25.98 -24.35
CA GLN A 623 -19.39 -26.63 -25.60
C GLN A 623 -18.36 -26.51 -26.72
N SER A 624 -17.41 -25.57 -26.61
CA SER A 624 -16.31 -25.42 -27.57
C SER A 624 -15.21 -26.47 -27.41
N PHE A 625 -15.24 -27.28 -26.35
CA PHE A 625 -14.24 -28.32 -26.10
C PHE A 625 -14.76 -29.71 -26.48
N PRO A 626 -13.90 -30.56 -27.08
CA PRO A 626 -14.32 -31.88 -27.52
C PRO A 626 -14.59 -32.82 -26.34
N VAL A 627 -15.72 -33.54 -26.40
CA VAL A 627 -16.17 -34.45 -25.31
C VAL A 627 -15.40 -35.79 -25.32
N GLN A 628 -14.86 -36.23 -26.47
CA GLN A 628 -14.00 -37.41 -26.65
C GLN A 628 -13.37 -37.41 -28.06
N ASP A 629 -12.09 -37.77 -28.17
CA ASP A 629 -11.29 -38.14 -29.39
C ASP A 629 -11.65 -37.44 -30.73
N SER A 630 -12.14 -36.20 -30.70
CA SER A 630 -12.41 -35.38 -31.88
C SER A 630 -11.32 -34.31 -32.06
N SER A 631 -11.06 -33.95 -33.32
CA SER A 631 -9.84 -33.26 -33.78
C SER A 631 -9.79 -31.76 -33.54
N SER A 632 -10.82 -31.12 -32.97
CA SER A 632 -10.94 -29.65 -32.99
C SER A 632 -10.99 -29.04 -31.59
N TYR A 633 -10.01 -28.20 -31.26
CA TYR A 633 -9.91 -27.45 -30.01
C TYR A 633 -10.10 -25.95 -30.27
N PRO A 634 -10.61 -25.18 -29.31
CA PRO A 634 -10.68 -23.73 -29.44
C PRO A 634 -9.27 -23.14 -29.51
N VAL A 635 -9.11 -22.11 -30.33
CA VAL A 635 -7.81 -21.45 -30.53
C VAL A 635 -7.95 -19.98 -30.20
N ILE A 636 -7.11 -19.49 -29.31
CA ILE A 636 -7.06 -18.11 -28.90
C ILE A 636 -5.84 -17.47 -29.54
N CYS A 637 -6.07 -16.51 -30.43
CA CYS A 637 -5.02 -15.71 -31.04
C CYS A 637 -4.59 -14.61 -30.07
N VAL A 638 -3.27 -14.43 -29.97
CA VAL A 638 -2.63 -13.35 -29.22
C VAL A 638 -1.72 -12.59 -30.17
N ASP A 639 -2.03 -11.32 -30.38
CA ASP A 639 -1.18 -10.40 -31.13
C ASP A 639 -0.22 -9.71 -30.14
N ILE A 640 1.08 -10.03 -30.22
CA ILE A 640 2.12 -9.49 -29.33
C ILE A 640 2.90 -8.40 -30.05
N GLY A 641 2.97 -7.21 -29.46
CA GLY A 641 3.70 -6.05 -30.00
C GLY A 641 5.21 -6.26 -30.13
N GLU A 642 5.88 -5.34 -30.83
CA GLU A 642 7.32 -5.35 -31.05
C GLU A 642 8.09 -5.08 -29.74
N ASN A 643 8.44 -6.16 -29.03
CA ASN A 643 9.50 -6.32 -28.01
C ASN A 643 9.28 -7.69 -27.33
N GLN A 644 10.34 -8.41 -26.95
CA GLN A 644 10.17 -9.61 -26.11
C GLN A 644 9.71 -9.18 -24.72
N HIS A 645 8.58 -9.72 -24.28
CA HIS A 645 7.97 -9.40 -23.00
C HIS A 645 7.58 -10.69 -22.28
N ASP A 646 7.73 -10.69 -20.95
CA ASP A 646 7.18 -11.73 -20.09
C ASP A 646 5.65 -11.62 -20.12
N ALA A 647 5.00 -12.70 -20.56
CA ALA A 647 3.57 -12.84 -20.64
C ALA A 647 3.11 -13.87 -19.62
N TYR A 648 2.03 -13.57 -18.88
CA TYR A 648 1.42 -14.52 -17.98
C TYR A 648 0.05 -14.87 -18.49
N PHE A 649 -0.24 -16.16 -18.59
CA PHE A 649 -1.53 -16.65 -19.01
C PHE A 649 -2.15 -17.49 -17.90
N GLY A 650 -3.38 -17.13 -17.54
CA GLY A 650 -4.20 -17.85 -16.59
C GLY A 650 -5.34 -18.57 -17.30
N LEU A 651 -5.65 -19.78 -16.87
CA LEU A 651 -6.88 -20.49 -17.16
C LEU A 651 -7.68 -20.61 -15.86
N HIS A 652 -8.90 -20.08 -15.88
CA HIS A 652 -9.77 -19.99 -14.73
C HIS A 652 -11.07 -20.74 -15.00
N GLN A 653 -11.53 -21.44 -13.97
CA GLN A 653 -12.88 -22.00 -13.85
C GLN A 653 -13.49 -21.55 -12.53
N LEU A 654 -14.81 -21.65 -12.41
CA LEU A 654 -15.44 -21.49 -11.12
C LEU A 654 -15.15 -22.70 -10.23
N GLY A 655 -14.51 -22.46 -9.09
CA GLY A 655 -14.19 -23.49 -8.10
C GLY A 655 -15.40 -24.01 -7.33
N LYS A 656 -15.18 -25.05 -6.52
CA LYS A 656 -16.22 -25.70 -5.71
C LYS A 656 -17.00 -24.73 -4.81
N ARG A 657 -16.34 -23.70 -4.27
CA ARG A 657 -17.00 -22.67 -3.42
C ARG A 657 -18.02 -21.81 -4.17
N PHE A 658 -17.89 -21.71 -5.50
CA PHE A 658 -18.75 -20.87 -6.35
C PHE A 658 -19.84 -21.66 -7.08
N ARG A 659 -19.80 -23.01 -7.03
CA ARG A 659 -20.70 -23.92 -7.76
C ARG A 659 -21.73 -24.54 -6.82
N LYS A 660 -22.95 -23.98 -6.79
CA LYS A 660 -24.07 -24.50 -5.98
C LYS A 660 -24.79 -25.70 -6.63
N ASP A 661 -24.56 -25.91 -7.93
CA ASP A 661 -25.34 -26.75 -8.84
C ASP A 661 -24.78 -28.18 -9.04
N ILE A 662 -23.50 -28.45 -8.76
CA ILE A 662 -22.84 -29.71 -9.19
C ILE A 662 -22.28 -30.59 -8.04
N GLY A 663 -22.57 -30.27 -6.78
CA GLY A 663 -22.06 -31.05 -5.64
C GLY A 663 -20.52 -31.20 -5.65
N GLN A 664 -19.99 -32.32 -5.15
CA GLN A 664 -18.54 -32.61 -5.09
C GLN A 664 -17.87 -32.88 -6.45
N ALA A 665 -18.27 -32.21 -7.54
CA ALA A 665 -17.59 -32.35 -8.83
C ALA A 665 -16.10 -31.98 -8.69
N LYS A 666 -15.21 -32.82 -9.24
CA LYS A 666 -13.77 -32.54 -9.22
C LYS A 666 -13.50 -31.44 -10.25
N PRO A 667 -12.59 -30.49 -9.94
CA PRO A 667 -12.17 -29.48 -10.90
C PRO A 667 -11.71 -30.17 -12.18
N THR A 668 -12.22 -29.70 -13.31
CA THR A 668 -11.88 -30.24 -14.61
C THR A 668 -10.40 -29.91 -14.89
N PHE A 669 -9.61 -30.85 -15.42
CA PHE A 669 -8.18 -30.58 -15.68
C PHE A 669 -8.03 -29.67 -16.88
N PHE A 670 -7.23 -28.62 -16.73
CA PHE A 670 -6.97 -27.67 -17.80
C PHE A 670 -5.49 -27.38 -17.97
N SER A 671 -5.06 -27.25 -19.23
CA SER A 671 -3.71 -26.84 -19.64
C SER A 671 -3.82 -26.09 -20.97
N PHE A 672 -2.74 -25.53 -21.50
CA PHE A 672 -2.72 -24.96 -22.83
C PHE A 672 -1.35 -25.13 -23.50
N ILE A 673 -1.34 -25.14 -24.83
CA ILE A 673 -0.10 -25.05 -25.62
C ILE A 673 -0.04 -23.72 -26.35
N VAL A 674 1.18 -23.26 -26.61
CA VAL A 674 1.50 -22.07 -27.38
C VAL A 674 2.10 -22.49 -28.70
N VAL A 675 1.48 -22.04 -29.78
CA VAL A 675 1.95 -22.24 -31.15
C VAL A 675 2.33 -20.88 -31.74
N GLN A 676 3.53 -20.78 -32.30
CA GLN A 676 4.00 -19.60 -33.02
C GLN A 676 4.71 -20.06 -34.29
N ASN A 677 4.37 -19.46 -35.44
CA ASN A 677 4.89 -19.85 -36.76
C ASN A 677 4.77 -21.37 -37.05
N ASP A 678 3.61 -21.96 -36.76
CA ASP A 678 3.31 -23.39 -36.90
C ASP A 678 4.20 -24.35 -36.09
N VAL A 679 4.97 -23.84 -35.13
CA VAL A 679 5.79 -24.60 -34.19
C VAL A 679 5.23 -24.45 -32.79
N VAL A 680 5.15 -25.57 -32.04
CA VAL A 680 4.89 -25.52 -30.60
C VAL A 680 6.14 -24.92 -29.94
N VAL A 681 6.02 -23.68 -29.48
CA VAL A 681 7.13 -22.93 -28.88
C VAL A 681 7.14 -23.01 -27.36
N ALA A 682 5.99 -23.35 -26.77
CA ALA A 682 5.87 -23.67 -25.36
C ALA A 682 4.62 -24.52 -25.13
N THR A 683 4.67 -25.38 -24.13
CA THR A 683 3.49 -25.90 -23.44
C THR A 683 3.46 -25.24 -22.08
N GLY A 684 2.30 -24.97 -21.47
CA GLY A 684 2.25 -24.53 -20.07
C GLY A 684 3.12 -25.46 -19.21
N SER A 685 4.29 -24.97 -18.81
CA SER A 685 5.52 -25.66 -18.39
C SER A 685 5.86 -26.95 -19.16
N GLU A 686 7.04 -27.03 -19.77
CA GLU A 686 7.62 -28.21 -20.43
C GLU A 686 7.87 -29.43 -19.49
N SER A 687 7.12 -29.62 -18.39
CA SER A 687 7.39 -30.72 -17.45
C SER A 687 6.22 -31.25 -16.63
N LYS A 688 5.04 -30.61 -16.56
CA LYS A 688 3.95 -31.16 -15.74
C LYS A 688 2.58 -30.83 -16.32
N VAL A 689 1.88 -31.85 -16.81
CA VAL A 689 0.41 -31.86 -16.74
C VAL A 689 0.06 -31.83 -15.25
N ILE A 690 -0.10 -30.64 -14.68
CA ILE A 690 -0.39 -30.50 -13.25
C ILE A 690 -1.85 -30.90 -13.04
N LYS A 691 -2.06 -31.96 -12.25
CA LYS A 691 -3.34 -32.25 -11.64
C LYS A 691 -3.71 -31.07 -10.71
N CYS A 692 -4.29 -30.01 -11.24
CA CYS A 692 -4.77 -28.91 -10.40
C CYS A 692 -6.19 -29.22 -9.90
N ASN A 693 -6.31 -29.49 -8.60
CA ASN A 693 -7.61 -29.45 -7.91
C ASN A 693 -8.05 -27.99 -7.63
N ASN A 694 -7.45 -27.01 -8.29
CA ASN A 694 -7.71 -25.59 -8.07
C ASN A 694 -8.59 -25.04 -9.19
N SER A 695 -9.33 -23.97 -8.86
CA SER A 695 -10.15 -23.22 -9.81
C SER A 695 -9.33 -22.45 -10.84
N THR A 696 -8.02 -22.39 -10.71
CA THR A 696 -7.16 -21.59 -11.59
C THR A 696 -5.81 -22.26 -11.79
N TYR A 697 -5.32 -22.17 -13.02
CA TYR A 697 -3.97 -22.53 -13.44
C TYR A 697 -3.33 -21.29 -14.08
N THR A 698 -2.13 -20.90 -13.64
CA THR A 698 -1.44 -19.74 -14.19
C THR A 698 -0.01 -20.12 -14.53
N ASP A 699 0.48 -19.65 -15.67
CA ASP A 699 1.82 -19.92 -16.15
C ASP A 699 2.52 -18.68 -16.71
N GLU A 700 3.85 -18.69 -16.61
CA GLU A 700 4.73 -17.62 -17.08
C GLU A 700 5.41 -18.06 -18.37
N LEU A 701 5.30 -17.24 -19.41
CA LEU A 701 5.79 -17.54 -20.74
C LEU A 701 6.52 -16.33 -21.32
N VAL A 702 7.72 -16.57 -21.84
CA VAL A 702 8.44 -15.55 -22.61
C VAL A 702 8.05 -15.71 -24.07
N LEU A 703 7.32 -14.73 -24.61
CA LEU A 703 6.84 -14.78 -25.99
C LEU A 703 7.58 -13.79 -26.89
N ARG A 704 7.78 -14.18 -28.14
CA ARG A 704 8.36 -13.31 -29.17
C ARG A 704 7.26 -12.48 -29.82
N ALA A 705 7.61 -11.27 -30.26
CA ALA A 705 6.72 -10.41 -31.04
C ALA A 705 6.11 -11.15 -32.24
N GLY A 706 4.83 -10.85 -32.54
CA GLY A 706 4.07 -11.49 -33.61
C GLY A 706 2.82 -12.23 -33.10
N LYS A 707 2.23 -13.04 -33.99
CA LYS A 707 1.03 -13.83 -33.68
C LYS A 707 1.39 -15.13 -32.97
N CYS A 708 0.79 -15.33 -31.81
CA CYS A 708 0.83 -16.58 -31.06
C CYS A 708 -0.59 -17.16 -30.96
N TYR A 709 -0.70 -18.48 -30.92
CA TYR A 709 -1.96 -19.19 -30.77
C TYR A 709 -1.91 -20.03 -29.49
N LEU A 710 -2.86 -19.78 -28.59
CA LEU A 710 -3.05 -20.53 -27.36
C LEU A 710 -4.18 -21.53 -27.58
N VAL A 711 -3.90 -22.80 -27.35
CA VAL A 711 -4.91 -23.87 -27.47
C VAL A 711 -5.14 -24.44 -26.08
N PRO A 712 -6.22 -24.04 -25.38
CA PRO A 712 -6.58 -24.64 -24.10
C PRO A 712 -7.11 -26.06 -24.29
N PHE A 713 -6.76 -26.93 -23.34
CA PHE A 713 -7.17 -28.32 -23.25
C PHE A 713 -7.95 -28.54 -21.97
N VAL A 714 -8.93 -29.43 -22.08
CA VAL A 714 -9.86 -29.78 -21.03
C VAL A 714 -9.97 -31.29 -20.94
N GLN A 715 -9.73 -31.86 -19.77
CA GLN A 715 -10.09 -33.25 -19.51
C GLN A 715 -11.41 -33.29 -18.73
N THR A 716 -12.48 -33.68 -19.42
CA THR A 716 -13.83 -33.74 -18.86
C THR A 716 -14.04 -35.00 -18.01
N ASP A 717 -14.79 -34.87 -16.92
CA ASP A 717 -15.33 -36.00 -16.13
C ASP A 717 -16.86 -36.14 -16.26
N GLY A 718 -17.47 -35.33 -17.12
CA GLY A 718 -18.93 -35.26 -17.33
C GLY A 718 -19.66 -34.26 -16.43
N ARG A 719 -18.97 -33.57 -15.49
CA ARG A 719 -19.54 -32.57 -14.56
C ARG A 719 -18.86 -31.19 -14.69
N ASN A 720 -18.68 -30.75 -15.93
CA ASN A 720 -17.85 -29.59 -16.27
C ASN A 720 -18.51 -28.23 -15.90
N PRO A 721 -17.73 -27.15 -15.78
CA PRO A 721 -18.25 -25.78 -15.76
C PRO A 721 -18.91 -25.38 -17.07
N ASP A 722 -19.81 -24.39 -17.03
CA ASP A 722 -20.48 -23.85 -18.22
C ASP A 722 -19.50 -23.15 -19.17
N LYS A 723 -18.44 -22.55 -18.61
CA LYS A 723 -17.39 -21.84 -19.33
C LYS A 723 -16.04 -21.90 -18.62
N ILE A 724 -14.97 -21.69 -19.38
CA ILE A 724 -13.60 -21.47 -18.91
C ILE A 724 -13.22 -20.05 -19.30
N VAL A 725 -12.53 -19.33 -18.43
CA VAL A 725 -12.02 -17.99 -18.73
C VAL A 725 -10.52 -18.09 -18.88
N MET A 726 -9.98 -17.65 -20.02
CA MET A 726 -8.55 -17.46 -20.19
C MET A 726 -8.21 -15.99 -19.95
N THR A 727 -7.24 -15.72 -19.10
CA THR A 727 -6.67 -14.41 -18.86
C THR A 727 -5.27 -14.34 -19.45
N GLY A 728 -4.88 -13.15 -19.90
CA GLY A 728 -3.53 -12.80 -20.25
C GLY A 728 -3.14 -11.53 -19.50
N HIS A 729 -1.87 -11.47 -19.09
CA HIS A 729 -1.25 -10.31 -18.47
C HIS A 729 0.10 -10.06 -19.17
N LEU A 730 0.28 -8.86 -19.70
CA LEU A 730 1.49 -8.47 -20.43
C LEU A 730 1.80 -6.99 -20.18
N VAL A 731 3.09 -6.64 -20.16
CA VAL A 731 3.53 -5.24 -20.29
C VAL A 731 3.40 -4.82 -21.75
N GLY A 732 2.60 -3.78 -22.04
CA GLY A 732 2.34 -3.32 -23.40
C GLY A 732 1.02 -3.82 -24.00
N LYS A 733 0.73 -3.45 -25.25
CA LYS A 733 -0.54 -3.75 -25.91
C LYS A 733 -0.60 -5.21 -26.37
N PHE A 734 -1.67 -5.90 -26.00
CA PHE A 734 -2.09 -7.18 -26.57
C PHE A 734 -3.61 -7.32 -26.40
N SER A 735 -4.20 -8.25 -27.12
CA SER A 735 -5.60 -8.64 -26.95
C SER A 735 -5.74 -10.13 -27.20
N LEU A 736 -6.51 -10.81 -26.36
CA LEU A 736 -6.95 -12.17 -26.61
C LEU A 736 -8.15 -12.16 -27.55
N LYS A 737 -8.11 -12.95 -28.63
CA LYS A 737 -9.23 -13.10 -29.57
C LYS A 737 -9.49 -14.57 -29.84
N LEU A 738 -10.75 -14.99 -29.77
CA LEU A 738 -11.12 -16.32 -30.22
C LEU A 738 -11.01 -16.37 -31.75
N SER A 739 -10.25 -17.32 -32.28
CA SER A 739 -10.10 -17.54 -33.70
C SER A 739 -11.39 -18.12 -34.29
N GLN A 740 -11.80 -17.64 -35.48
CA GLN A 740 -12.87 -18.27 -36.26
C GLN A 740 -12.43 -19.64 -36.82
N SER A 741 -11.12 -19.83 -36.94
CA SER A 741 -10.50 -21.09 -37.34
C SER A 741 -10.29 -21.98 -36.12
N SER A 742 -10.82 -23.20 -36.16
CA SER A 742 -10.52 -24.26 -35.21
C SER A 742 -9.41 -25.15 -35.78
N ILE A 743 -8.36 -25.46 -35.00
CA ILE A 743 -7.27 -26.30 -35.51
C ILE A 743 -7.70 -27.77 -35.45
N SER A 744 -7.79 -28.41 -36.62
CA SER A 744 -7.86 -29.87 -36.75
C SER A 744 -6.47 -30.45 -36.51
N ILE A 745 -6.29 -31.16 -35.39
CA ILE A 745 -5.01 -31.74 -34.96
C ILE A 745 -4.65 -33.01 -35.79
N ARG A 746 -4.66 -32.95 -37.12
CA ARG A 746 -4.06 -33.99 -38.00
C ARG A 746 -2.60 -33.65 -38.28
N GLY A 747 -1.78 -33.58 -37.23
CA GLY A 747 -0.34 -33.31 -37.33
C GLY A 747 0.36 -33.30 -35.97
N VAL A 748 -0.29 -32.71 -34.97
CA VAL A 748 0.10 -32.84 -33.55
C VAL A 748 -0.24 -34.24 -33.01
N SER A 749 -0.86 -35.13 -33.79
CA SER A 749 -1.14 -36.54 -33.42
C SER A 749 0.13 -37.33 -33.05
N LYS A 750 1.30 -37.02 -33.65
CA LYS A 750 2.59 -37.61 -33.26
C LYS A 750 3.03 -37.12 -31.88
N THR A 751 2.91 -35.81 -31.63
CA THR A 751 3.19 -35.16 -30.34
C THR A 751 2.17 -35.55 -29.26
N TYR A 752 0.90 -35.75 -29.63
CA TYR A 752 -0.18 -36.25 -28.78
C TYR A 752 -0.01 -37.73 -28.45
N LYS A 753 0.48 -38.57 -29.37
CA LYS A 753 0.87 -39.96 -29.08
C LYS A 753 2.09 -40.02 -28.15
N GLN A 754 3.05 -39.10 -28.31
CA GLN A 754 4.17 -38.94 -27.38
C GLN A 754 3.71 -38.43 -25.99
N LEU A 755 2.79 -37.46 -25.93
CA LEU A 755 2.16 -36.96 -24.69
C LEU A 755 1.29 -38.03 -24.01
N LYS A 756 0.51 -38.80 -24.77
CA LYS A 756 -0.35 -39.89 -24.27
C LYS A 756 0.46 -41.07 -23.72
N GLY A 757 1.68 -41.29 -24.23
CA GLY A 757 2.65 -42.24 -23.66
C GLY A 757 3.40 -41.71 -22.43
N PHE A 758 3.39 -40.39 -22.20
CA PHE A 758 3.99 -39.73 -21.03
C PHE A 758 2.97 -39.52 -19.89
N ILE A 759 1.67 -39.46 -20.21
CA ILE A 759 0.54 -39.32 -19.28
C ILE A 759 0.08 -40.67 -18.70
N LYS A 760 0.27 -41.77 -19.45
CA LYS A 760 0.02 -43.14 -19.00
C LYS A 760 1.21 -43.65 -18.21
#